data_AF-A0A952PNU3-F1
#
_entry.id   AF-A0A952PNU3-F1
#
_cell.length_a   1.000
_cell.length_b   1.000
_cell.length_c   1.000
_cell.angle_alpha   90.00
_cell.angle_beta   90.00
_cell.angle_gamma   90.00
#
_symmetry.space_group_name_H-M   'P 1'
#
loop_
_entity.id
_entity.type
_entity.pdbx_description
1 polymer ?
#
loop_
_entity_poly.entity_id
_entity_poly.type
_entity_poly.pdbx_seq_one_letter_code
_entity_poly.pdbx_strand_id
1 'polypeptide(L)'
;MIHSAIFRSAILGILTLSQIGCVTEAAAQVQSFSSTTGSANPADKGALGMVVNYNDQRRLYVTKVVPDGPAAKGNISTGDELLAVGATPVESLPPEQIYQMLMGAPGTHLSLSFQSPSRGNYTVTLMRVSAAQLAKSSDYQLGYQDNRTNNSANQSITPTSNANASWKTYGGQGQGFSIGCPEGWSFVQDEKTGKIEVSSPANCKLSIFPFYIPTKSISISSATGIFTALLKQYAPGMNWSTPNTVTGALRSTAIANNRLEIAGLALSPGGEGTAGQLIIFGSPSTPQGQADVMTLSKVLESFQITGIANSGTANDSGERQGDFNDSADQTASSFATPDIQYTKFIDPNFGAFSLDVPAGWNVTGGLNKPMPIDLRPWVKAVSPDEKMAIFIGDGSIEPRYLPAAWLTRLGCPPGATYKHSNGMVSKVLFYQDAEKFVKDYAKSRFGKNCDSFEIVNVEHHPELAREINGTQGVVASDAASVRYNFAAKGTHGTSFFMAATKKGPTMWWVSQICGVVAADGNEQAALQVFQRMYKSWQYNQNWEQGQAKQNIQSVQNWVAFDSAARARSAAAFSARMAAMDARHNSFMNRMRDMDASHARYMNNMRASDRAHSDFINYIHDEDTLMNPTTGEKFQVEYGPKYHWVNSTGDTVLSTDSAWGPGVNWTELVTPPKP
;
A
#
# COMPACT_ATOMS: atom_id res chain seq x y z
N MET A 1 6.20 -37.92 5.19
CA MET A 1 6.00 -36.98 6.32
C MET A 1 7.31 -36.49 6.94
N ILE A 2 8.28 -37.36 7.27
CA ILE A 2 9.58 -36.97 7.90
C ILE A 2 10.40 -35.96 7.06
N HIS A 3 10.41 -36.11 5.73
CA HIS A 3 11.10 -35.19 4.82
C HIS A 3 10.50 -33.78 4.73
N SER A 4 9.19 -33.60 4.98
CA SER A 4 8.52 -32.27 4.98
C SER A 4 8.79 -31.50 6.29
N ALA A 5 8.88 -32.20 7.42
CA ALA A 5 9.20 -31.60 8.73
C ALA A 5 10.65 -31.08 8.82
N ILE A 6 11.61 -31.85 8.31
CA ILE A 6 13.03 -31.47 8.27
C ILE A 6 13.24 -30.21 7.40
N PHE A 7 12.50 -30.09 6.30
CA PHE A 7 12.51 -28.91 5.43
C PHE A 7 11.84 -27.69 6.07
N ARG A 8 10.67 -27.87 6.69
CA ARG A 8 9.98 -26.82 7.48
C ARG A 8 10.89 -26.25 8.58
N SER A 9 11.56 -27.08 9.36
CA SER A 9 12.44 -26.63 10.45
C SER A 9 13.71 -25.93 9.97
N ALA A 10 14.27 -26.32 8.81
CA ALA A 10 15.38 -25.58 8.22
C ALA A 10 14.95 -24.19 7.74
N ILE A 11 13.74 -24.06 7.20
CA ILE A 11 13.26 -22.81 6.59
C ILE A 11 12.70 -21.83 7.65
N LEU A 12 11.92 -22.30 8.63
CA LEU A 12 11.41 -21.49 9.76
C LEU A 12 12.52 -20.95 10.66
N GLY A 13 13.67 -21.63 10.75
CA GLY A 13 14.82 -21.17 11.54
C GLY A 13 15.66 -20.05 10.89
N ILE A 14 15.38 -19.69 9.63
CA ILE A 14 16.27 -18.83 8.82
C ILE A 14 15.56 -17.58 8.27
N LEU A 15 14.23 -17.47 8.34
CA LEU A 15 13.56 -16.22 7.98
C LEU A 15 13.77 -15.08 8.98
N THR A 16 14.36 -15.37 10.13
CA THR A 16 14.99 -14.39 11.03
C THR A 16 16.32 -13.85 10.51
N LEU A 17 16.96 -14.51 9.53
CA LEU A 17 18.26 -14.14 8.96
C LEU A 17 18.19 -13.61 7.51
N SER A 18 17.05 -13.75 6.83
CA SER A 18 16.82 -13.14 5.50
C SER A 18 16.23 -11.72 5.57
N GLN A 19 16.16 -11.10 6.75
CA GLN A 19 15.81 -9.70 6.93
C GLN A 19 17.05 -8.81 7.06
N ILE A 20 17.88 -8.75 6.02
CA ILE A 20 18.72 -7.59 5.72
C ILE A 20 18.71 -7.51 4.18
N GLY A 21 18.24 -6.46 3.53
CA GLY A 21 18.20 -5.07 3.95
C GLY A 21 18.95 -4.30 2.89
N CYS A 22 18.39 -4.22 1.68
CA CYS A 22 18.96 -3.30 0.70
C CYS A 22 17.98 -2.77 -0.34
N VAL A 23 17.06 -3.58 -0.86
CA VAL A 23 16.11 -3.09 -1.88
C VAL A 23 14.79 -2.65 -1.24
N THR A 24 14.40 -3.27 -0.13
CA THR A 24 13.11 -3.02 0.52
C THR A 24 13.16 -1.84 1.45
N GLU A 25 14.17 -1.65 2.30
CA GLU A 25 14.23 -0.49 3.22
C GLU A 25 14.45 0.86 2.51
N ALA A 26 15.18 0.89 1.40
CA ALA A 26 15.32 2.11 0.60
C ALA A 26 14.02 2.45 -0.18
N ALA A 27 13.29 1.44 -0.68
CA ALA A 27 11.99 1.65 -1.32
C ALA A 27 10.88 1.96 -0.31
N ALA A 28 10.99 1.43 0.91
CA ALA A 28 10.12 1.60 2.06
C ALA A 28 10.25 2.96 2.72
N GLN A 29 11.48 3.38 3.05
CA GLN A 29 11.74 4.74 3.51
C GLN A 29 11.41 5.77 2.44
N VAL A 30 11.43 5.41 1.15
CA VAL A 30 10.96 6.29 0.08
C VAL A 30 9.44 6.16 -0.18
N GLN A 31 8.77 5.05 0.18
CA GLN A 31 7.31 4.89 0.11
C GLN A 31 6.58 5.52 1.29
N SER A 32 7.21 5.58 2.48
CA SER A 32 6.81 6.50 3.55
C SER A 32 7.19 7.96 3.27
N PHE A 33 8.05 8.21 2.27
CA PHE A 33 8.27 9.53 1.65
C PHE A 33 7.47 9.75 0.35
N SER A 34 6.67 8.77 -0.11
CA SER A 34 5.87 8.86 -1.34
C SER A 34 4.49 9.47 -1.10
N SER A 35 4.22 9.94 0.12
CA SER A 35 3.23 10.99 0.39
C SER A 35 3.77 12.40 0.11
N THR A 36 5.04 12.53 -0.27
CA THR A 36 5.68 13.83 -0.53
C THR A 36 6.10 13.90 -1.99
N THR A 37 5.12 14.25 -2.84
CA THR A 37 5.38 14.85 -4.16
C THR A 37 6.47 15.91 -4.05
N GLY A 38 7.41 15.93 -5.01
CA GLY A 38 8.40 16.98 -5.11
C GLY A 38 7.77 18.36 -4.95
N SER A 39 8.33 19.12 -4.00
CA SER A 39 8.30 20.58 -3.90
C SER A 39 7.06 21.26 -4.51
N ALA A 40 5.94 21.13 -3.83
CA ALA A 40 5.49 22.30 -3.08
C ALA A 40 5.57 21.89 -1.61
N ASN A 41 6.19 22.72 -0.78
CA ASN A 41 6.36 22.49 0.65
C ASN A 41 4.99 22.07 1.25
N PRO A 42 4.86 21.22 2.29
CA PRO A 42 3.57 20.99 2.96
C PRO A 42 2.86 22.29 3.42
N ALA A 43 3.60 23.40 3.44
CA ALA A 43 3.11 24.77 3.59
C ALA A 43 2.28 25.34 2.41
N ASP A 44 2.30 24.70 1.23
CA ASP A 44 1.79 25.23 -0.04
C ASP A 44 0.45 24.63 -0.52
N LYS A 45 -0.13 23.66 0.21
CA LYS A 45 -1.48 23.15 -0.07
C LYS A 45 -2.49 23.78 0.87
N GLY A 46 -3.51 24.41 0.27
CA GLY A 46 -4.61 25.04 0.96
C GLY A 46 -5.67 24.01 1.36
N ALA A 47 -6.21 24.18 2.56
CA ALA A 47 -7.21 23.30 3.15
C ALA A 47 -8.47 24.06 3.57
N LEU A 48 -9.54 23.32 3.80
CA LEU A 48 -10.87 23.86 4.07
C LEU A 48 -11.23 23.89 5.56
N GLY A 49 -10.35 23.38 6.42
CA GLY A 49 -10.56 23.37 7.86
C GLY A 49 -11.63 22.37 8.34
N MET A 50 -11.76 21.22 7.68
CA MET A 50 -12.62 20.11 8.10
C MET A 50 -11.95 18.76 7.85
N VAL A 51 -12.38 17.73 8.57
CA VAL A 51 -12.02 16.33 8.33
C VAL A 51 -13.29 15.57 7.94
N VAL A 52 -13.20 14.76 6.88
CA VAL A 52 -14.28 13.89 6.41
C VAL A 52 -13.84 12.43 6.42
N ASN A 53 -14.72 11.55 6.89
CA ASN A 53 -14.47 10.11 6.98
C ASN A 53 -15.66 9.31 6.43
N TYR A 54 -15.38 8.10 5.95
CA TYR A 54 -16.41 7.14 5.58
C TYR A 54 -17.01 6.50 6.84
N ASN A 55 -18.33 6.32 6.85
CA ASN A 55 -18.99 5.43 7.78
C ASN A 55 -19.08 3.99 7.22
N ASP A 56 -19.63 3.06 8.01
CA ASP A 56 -19.81 1.64 7.62
C ASP A 56 -20.69 1.44 6.37
N GLN A 57 -21.51 2.44 6.02
CA GLN A 57 -22.38 2.45 4.84
C GLN A 57 -21.71 3.13 3.62
N ARG A 58 -20.41 3.44 3.70
CA ARG A 58 -19.62 4.13 2.66
C ARG A 58 -20.12 5.53 2.29
N ARG A 59 -20.77 6.23 3.22
CA ARG A 59 -21.15 7.64 3.09
C ARG A 59 -20.13 8.54 3.81
N LEU A 60 -19.83 9.72 3.27
CA LEU A 60 -18.78 10.63 3.74
C LEU A 60 -19.35 11.68 4.70
N TYR A 61 -18.89 11.70 5.95
CA TYR A 61 -19.34 12.66 6.96
C TYR A 61 -18.21 13.51 7.50
N VAL A 62 -18.51 14.76 7.84
CA VAL A 62 -17.63 15.66 8.57
C VAL A 62 -17.50 15.15 10.00
N THR A 63 -16.30 14.75 10.40
CA THR A 63 -16.04 14.26 11.77
C THR A 63 -15.37 15.31 12.64
N LYS A 64 -14.80 16.36 12.04
CA LYS A 64 -14.14 17.43 12.79
C LYS A 64 -14.15 18.72 11.96
N VAL A 65 -14.34 19.86 12.63
CA VAL A 65 -14.25 21.20 12.04
C VAL A 65 -13.22 22.01 12.83
N VAL A 66 -12.37 22.76 12.12
CA VAL A 66 -11.35 23.64 12.72
C VAL A 66 -12.04 24.91 13.24
N PRO A 67 -11.89 25.28 14.52
CA PRO A 67 -12.34 26.56 15.03
C PRO A 67 -11.76 27.74 14.22
N ASP A 68 -12.60 28.70 13.86
CA ASP A 68 -12.30 29.87 13.01
C ASP A 68 -11.71 29.59 11.60
N GLY A 69 -11.64 28.32 11.18
CA GLY A 69 -11.26 27.90 9.84
C GLY A 69 -12.36 28.14 8.79
N PRO A 70 -12.08 27.97 7.48
CA PRO A 70 -13.05 28.21 6.42
C PRO A 70 -14.35 27.41 6.60
N ALA A 71 -14.26 26.14 6.98
CA ALA A 71 -15.44 25.30 7.24
C ALA A 71 -16.31 25.81 8.38
N ALA A 72 -15.70 26.27 9.49
CA ALA A 72 -16.44 26.88 10.60
C ALA A 72 -17.13 28.17 10.17
N LYS A 73 -16.44 29.03 9.40
CA LYS A 73 -17.01 30.25 8.82
C LYS A 73 -18.11 29.98 7.79
N GLY A 74 -18.04 28.82 7.13
CA GLY A 74 -19.08 28.29 6.25
C GLY A 74 -20.24 27.61 6.99
N ASN A 75 -20.29 27.70 8.33
CA ASN A 75 -21.28 27.05 9.19
C ASN A 75 -21.39 25.53 8.93
N ILE A 76 -20.31 24.85 8.60
CA ILE A 76 -20.29 23.38 8.48
C ILE A 76 -20.10 22.80 9.88
N SER A 77 -20.87 21.77 10.19
CA SER A 77 -20.92 21.12 11.49
C SER A 77 -20.43 19.67 11.41
N THR A 78 -19.92 19.16 12.53
CA THR A 78 -19.66 17.72 12.68
C THR A 78 -20.98 16.95 12.52
N GLY A 79 -20.96 15.90 11.72
CA GLY A 79 -22.13 15.09 11.36
C GLY A 79 -22.78 15.48 10.02
N ASP A 80 -22.34 16.54 9.35
CA ASP A 80 -22.81 16.87 8.01
C ASP A 80 -22.26 15.88 6.98
N GLU A 81 -23.11 15.39 6.10
CA GLU A 81 -22.73 14.46 5.04
C GLU A 81 -22.33 15.20 3.78
N LEU A 82 -21.18 14.88 3.20
CA LEU A 82 -20.72 15.45 1.94
C LEU A 82 -21.35 14.71 0.75
N LEU A 83 -22.12 15.43 -0.06
CA LEU A 83 -22.83 14.88 -1.24
C LEU A 83 -22.11 15.18 -2.55
N ALA A 84 -21.45 16.33 -2.69
CA ALA A 84 -20.76 16.72 -3.92
C ALA A 84 -19.56 17.63 -3.67
N VAL A 85 -18.55 17.51 -4.54
CA VAL A 85 -17.39 18.40 -4.60
C VAL A 85 -17.39 19.12 -5.95
N GLY A 86 -17.69 20.42 -5.95
CA GLY A 86 -18.00 21.16 -7.16
C GLY A 86 -19.36 20.75 -7.74
N ALA A 87 -19.39 20.43 -9.03
CA ALA A 87 -20.58 19.90 -9.71
C ALA A 87 -20.67 18.36 -9.67
N THR A 88 -19.67 17.68 -9.08
CA THR A 88 -19.53 16.23 -9.16
C THR A 88 -20.00 15.55 -7.88
N PRO A 89 -20.98 14.63 -7.95
CA PRO A 89 -21.41 13.83 -6.79
C PRO A 89 -20.28 12.94 -6.27
N VAL A 90 -20.12 12.85 -4.95
CA VAL A 90 -19.02 12.06 -4.35
C VAL A 90 -19.11 10.57 -4.65
N GLU A 91 -20.30 10.02 -4.83
CA GLU A 91 -20.53 8.60 -5.15
C GLU A 91 -19.97 8.20 -6.52
N SER A 92 -19.82 9.17 -7.43
CA SER A 92 -19.28 8.94 -8.78
C SER A 92 -17.75 8.97 -8.83
N LEU A 93 -17.09 9.22 -7.70
CA LEU A 93 -15.65 9.44 -7.62
C LEU A 93 -14.96 8.41 -6.72
N PRO A 94 -13.75 7.92 -7.08
CA PRO A 94 -12.95 7.11 -6.19
C PRO A 94 -12.48 7.95 -4.98
N PRO A 95 -12.34 7.34 -3.78
CA PRO A 95 -12.00 8.06 -2.53
C PRO A 95 -10.79 8.99 -2.65
N GLU A 96 -9.72 8.51 -3.28
CA GLU A 96 -8.48 9.28 -3.48
C GLU A 96 -8.74 10.57 -4.27
N GLN A 97 -9.61 10.53 -5.27
CA GLN A 97 -9.93 11.70 -6.09
C GLN A 97 -10.74 12.73 -5.31
N ILE A 98 -11.62 12.30 -4.40
CA ILE A 98 -12.38 13.20 -3.51
C ILE A 98 -11.42 13.97 -2.60
N TYR A 99 -10.46 13.28 -1.98
CA TYR A 99 -9.45 13.91 -1.12
C TYR A 99 -8.55 14.89 -1.88
N GLN A 100 -8.16 14.53 -3.11
CA GLN A 100 -7.40 15.43 -3.99
C GLN A 100 -8.20 16.66 -4.41
N MET A 101 -9.53 16.55 -4.56
CA MET A 101 -10.40 17.69 -4.91
C MET A 101 -10.70 18.59 -3.71
N LEU A 102 -10.77 18.06 -2.50
CA LEU A 102 -10.91 18.85 -1.27
C LEU A 102 -9.64 19.68 -0.98
N MET A 103 -8.47 19.14 -1.32
CA MET A 103 -7.19 19.84 -1.28
C MET A 103 -6.95 20.67 -2.56
N GLY A 104 -6.11 21.70 -2.50
CA GLY A 104 -5.80 22.54 -3.67
C GLY A 104 -4.87 23.69 -3.31
N ALA A 105 -4.58 24.61 -4.23
CA ALA A 105 -3.73 25.77 -3.92
C ALA A 105 -4.44 26.72 -2.91
N PRO A 106 -3.75 27.30 -1.92
CA PRO A 106 -4.31 28.34 -1.05
C PRO A 106 -4.87 29.52 -1.87
N GLY A 107 -5.96 30.12 -1.40
CA GLY A 107 -6.68 31.21 -2.07
C GLY A 107 -7.69 30.77 -3.14
N THR A 108 -7.70 29.49 -3.53
CA THR A 108 -8.72 28.95 -4.46
C THR A 108 -10.04 28.66 -3.74
N HIS A 109 -11.16 28.83 -4.45
CA HIS A 109 -12.49 28.57 -3.92
C HIS A 109 -13.00 27.19 -4.36
N LEU A 110 -13.76 26.52 -3.48
CA LEU A 110 -14.39 25.24 -3.76
C LEU A 110 -15.83 25.25 -3.24
N SER A 111 -16.76 24.93 -4.13
CA SER A 111 -18.16 24.71 -3.76
C SER A 111 -18.36 23.26 -3.29
N LEU A 112 -19.05 23.08 -2.18
CA LEU A 112 -19.36 21.78 -1.58
C LEU A 112 -20.84 21.71 -1.25
N SER A 113 -21.46 20.58 -1.58
CA SER A 113 -22.86 20.30 -1.21
C SER A 113 -22.91 19.27 -0.09
N PHE A 114 -23.69 19.57 0.94
CA PHE A 114 -23.84 18.74 2.13
C PHE A 114 -25.32 18.46 2.43
N GLN A 115 -25.57 17.39 3.18
CA GLN A 115 -26.82 17.13 3.88
C GLN A 115 -26.57 17.20 5.38
N SER A 116 -27.21 18.16 6.05
CA SER A 116 -27.15 18.28 7.51
C SER A 116 -28.37 17.63 8.17
N PRO A 117 -28.19 16.90 9.28
CA PRO A 117 -29.31 16.43 10.09
C PRO A 117 -30.22 17.55 10.62
N SER A 118 -29.70 18.77 10.83
CA SER A 118 -30.43 19.88 11.47
C SER A 118 -31.06 20.86 10.49
N ARG A 119 -30.59 20.92 9.24
CA ARG A 119 -30.99 21.95 8.26
C ARG A 119 -31.21 21.46 6.83
N GLY A 120 -31.10 20.15 6.57
CA GLY A 120 -31.28 19.58 5.24
C GLY A 120 -30.13 19.88 4.29
N ASN A 121 -30.39 19.83 2.99
CA ASN A 121 -29.36 19.98 1.96
C ASN A 121 -28.95 21.45 1.80
N TYR A 122 -27.66 21.73 1.81
CA TYR A 122 -27.13 23.07 1.60
C TYR A 122 -25.81 23.02 0.81
N THR A 123 -25.48 24.12 0.14
CA THR A 123 -24.22 24.28 -0.58
C THR A 123 -23.45 25.46 -0.01
N VAL A 124 -22.14 25.30 0.13
CA VAL A 124 -21.25 26.32 0.69
C VAL A 124 -19.98 26.41 -0.15
N THR A 125 -19.58 27.65 -0.47
CA THR A 125 -18.32 27.92 -1.15
C THR A 125 -17.28 28.33 -0.12
N LEU A 126 -16.18 27.60 -0.07
CA LEU A 126 -15.11 27.80 0.88
C LEU A 126 -13.82 28.18 0.17
N MET A 127 -13.05 29.08 0.77
CA MET A 127 -11.70 29.41 0.31
C MET A 127 -10.70 28.48 1.00
N ARG A 128 -9.83 27.83 0.22
CA ARG A 128 -8.71 27.05 0.74
C ARG A 128 -7.69 27.98 1.38
N VAL A 129 -7.30 27.74 2.62
CA VAL A 129 -6.31 28.56 3.35
C VAL A 129 -5.06 27.73 3.65
N SER A 130 -3.90 28.37 3.80
CA SER A 130 -2.65 27.64 4.07
C SER A 130 -2.68 26.97 5.45
N ALA A 131 -1.89 25.91 5.61
CA ALA A 131 -1.72 25.24 6.90
C ALA A 131 -1.28 26.22 8.01
N ALA A 132 -0.45 27.22 7.68
CA ALA A 132 -0.02 28.28 8.60
C ALA A 132 -1.16 29.21 9.06
N GLN A 133 -2.21 29.39 8.25
CA GLN A 133 -3.39 30.18 8.62
C GLN A 133 -4.35 29.38 9.52
N LEU A 134 -4.42 28.06 9.36
CA LEU A 134 -5.23 27.17 10.20
C LEU A 134 -4.57 26.87 11.54
N ALA A 135 -3.24 26.82 11.60
CA ALA A 135 -2.49 26.63 12.84
C ALA A 135 -2.58 27.82 13.82
N LYS A 136 -2.97 29.01 13.34
CA LYS A 136 -3.12 30.22 14.17
C LYS A 136 -4.45 30.30 14.92
N SER A 137 -5.42 29.44 14.62
CA SER A 137 -6.78 29.52 15.16
C SER A 137 -7.13 28.44 16.19
N SER A 138 -6.15 27.95 16.95
CA SER A 138 -6.22 26.87 17.97
C SER A 138 -6.07 25.42 17.45
N ASP A 139 -5.57 24.56 18.34
CA ASP A 139 -5.06 23.18 18.20
C ASP A 139 -5.59 22.31 17.03
N TYR A 140 -5.12 22.59 15.82
CA TYR A 140 -5.43 21.77 14.66
C TYR A 140 -4.22 21.51 13.76
N GLN A 141 -3.89 20.22 13.65
CA GLN A 141 -2.92 19.66 12.72
C GLN A 141 -3.68 19.16 11.48
N LEU A 142 -3.28 19.58 10.29
CA LEU A 142 -3.92 19.20 9.04
C LEU A 142 -3.07 18.16 8.32
N GLY A 143 -3.52 16.91 8.36
CA GLY A 143 -2.82 15.76 7.80
C GLY A 143 -3.04 14.50 8.64
N TYR A 144 -2.96 13.34 7.99
CA TYR A 144 -2.89 12.02 8.63
C TYR A 144 -1.82 12.02 9.74
N GLN A 145 -2.19 11.69 10.98
CA GLN A 145 -1.27 11.66 12.11
C GLN A 145 -0.36 10.43 12.04
N ASP A 146 0.91 10.62 11.64
CA ASP A 146 2.04 9.83 12.12
C ASP A 146 2.75 10.66 13.20
N ASN A 147 2.88 10.10 14.41
CA ASN A 147 3.42 10.76 15.60
C ASN A 147 4.96 10.96 15.51
N ARG A 148 5.46 11.77 14.56
CA ARG A 148 6.91 11.93 14.34
C ARG A 148 7.45 13.35 14.17
N THR A 149 6.72 14.41 14.52
CA THR A 149 7.30 15.76 14.41
C THR A 149 7.12 16.59 15.67
N ASN A 150 7.92 16.26 16.69
CA ASN A 150 8.47 17.24 17.62
C ASN A 150 10.00 17.13 17.55
N ASN A 151 10.59 17.75 16.52
CA ASN A 151 11.93 18.36 16.53
C ASN A 151 12.31 18.73 15.10
N SER A 152 11.98 19.96 14.69
CA SER A 152 12.73 20.66 13.65
C SER A 152 13.26 21.94 14.26
N ALA A 153 14.31 21.79 15.07
CA ALA A 153 15.33 22.80 15.20
C ALA A 153 16.52 22.31 14.38
N ASN A 154 16.65 22.88 13.19
CA ASN A 154 17.80 22.69 12.32
C ASN A 154 18.98 23.40 13.00
N GLN A 155 19.77 22.67 13.77
CA GLN A 155 21.15 23.04 14.03
C GLN A 155 22.03 21.94 13.46
N SER A 156 22.89 22.36 12.54
CA SER A 156 24.00 21.60 12.00
C SER A 156 24.87 21.11 13.15
N ILE A 157 24.61 19.90 13.65
CA ILE A 157 25.50 19.20 14.55
C ILE A 157 26.19 18.15 13.70
N THR A 158 27.43 18.44 13.32
CA THR A 158 28.38 17.43 12.89
C THR A 158 28.41 16.34 13.96
N PRO A 159 28.01 15.09 13.69
CA PRO A 159 28.11 14.05 14.69
C PRO A 159 29.59 13.76 14.90
N THR A 160 30.15 14.22 16.02
CA THR A 160 31.30 13.53 16.60
C THR A 160 30.79 12.19 17.11
N SER A 161 30.61 11.25 16.19
CA SER A 161 30.54 9.84 16.55
C SER A 161 31.86 9.51 17.24
N ASN A 162 31.82 9.09 18.50
CA ASN A 162 32.92 8.37 19.10
C ASN A 162 33.13 7.08 18.30
N ALA A 163 33.90 7.18 17.22
CA ALA A 163 34.22 6.10 16.30
C ALA A 163 35.23 5.09 16.88
N ASN A 164 35.50 5.16 18.20
CA ASN A 164 36.43 4.29 18.92
C ASN A 164 35.89 3.93 20.32
N ALA A 165 34.60 3.60 20.45
CA ALA A 165 34.13 2.99 21.69
C ALA A 165 34.52 1.50 21.67
N SER A 166 35.43 1.07 22.55
CA SER A 166 35.72 -0.34 22.79
C SER A 166 34.45 -1.03 23.33
N TRP A 167 34.18 -2.25 22.87
CA TRP A 167 33.02 -3.03 23.29
C TRP A 167 33.44 -4.17 24.21
N LYS A 168 32.72 -4.35 25.32
CA LYS A 168 32.89 -5.48 26.21
C LYS A 168 31.72 -6.44 26.03
N THR A 169 32.03 -7.73 25.86
CA THR A 169 31.01 -8.78 25.80
C THR A 169 30.77 -9.34 27.21
N TYR A 170 29.51 -9.49 27.58
CA TYR A 170 29.03 -10.10 28.81
C TYR A 170 28.30 -11.41 28.45
N GLY A 171 28.45 -12.46 29.27
CA GLY A 171 27.97 -13.82 28.93
C GLY A 171 29.00 -14.66 28.16
N GLY A 172 28.57 -15.68 27.43
CA GLY A 172 29.43 -16.57 26.61
C GLY A 172 29.21 -18.08 26.82
N GLN A 173 30.14 -18.90 26.33
CA GLN A 173 30.07 -20.37 26.35
C GLN A 173 29.71 -20.91 27.77
N GLY A 174 28.52 -21.51 27.88
CA GLY A 174 28.00 -22.09 29.12
C GLY A 174 27.13 -21.18 30.01
N GLN A 175 27.01 -19.88 29.69
CA GLN A 175 26.30 -18.87 30.50
C GLN A 175 24.85 -18.59 30.05
N GLY A 176 24.35 -19.30 29.03
CA GLY A 176 22.95 -19.17 28.58
C GLY A 176 22.65 -17.97 27.68
N PHE A 177 23.51 -16.94 27.63
CA PHE A 177 23.40 -15.79 26.73
C PHE A 177 24.76 -15.11 26.46
N SER A 178 24.81 -14.22 25.47
CA SER A 178 25.91 -13.32 25.15
C SER A 178 25.37 -11.95 24.76
N ILE A 179 26.02 -10.85 25.16
CA ILE A 179 25.64 -9.48 24.81
C ILE A 179 26.85 -8.53 24.81
N GLY A 180 26.98 -7.73 23.76
CA GLY A 180 27.96 -6.66 23.65
C GLY A 180 27.44 -5.35 24.25
N CYS A 181 28.23 -4.74 25.12
CA CYS A 181 27.96 -3.41 25.70
C CYS A 181 29.15 -2.48 25.47
N PRO A 182 28.95 -1.20 25.13
CA PRO A 182 30.03 -0.23 25.04
C PRO A 182 30.73 -0.04 26.40
N GLU A 183 32.03 0.19 26.36
CA GLU A 183 32.81 0.53 27.54
C GLU A 183 32.29 1.84 28.18
N GLY A 184 32.13 1.85 29.51
CA GLY A 184 31.55 2.98 30.26
C GLY A 184 30.03 2.93 30.43
N TRP A 185 29.34 1.94 29.86
CA TRP A 185 27.91 1.70 30.10
C TRP A 185 27.72 0.69 31.23
N SER A 186 26.61 0.81 31.98
CA SER A 186 26.34 -0.14 33.07
C SER A 186 25.64 -1.38 32.54
N PHE A 187 26.04 -2.53 33.06
CA PHE A 187 25.43 -3.84 32.80
C PHE A 187 25.13 -4.51 34.14
N VAL A 188 23.89 -4.95 34.33
CA VAL A 188 23.45 -5.67 35.52
C VAL A 188 22.63 -6.89 35.08
N GLN A 189 22.97 -8.07 35.61
CA GLN A 189 22.16 -9.27 35.49
C GLN A 189 21.58 -9.61 36.86
N ASP A 190 20.27 -9.81 36.92
CA ASP A 190 19.60 -10.36 38.09
C ASP A 190 19.58 -11.89 37.98
N GLU A 191 20.37 -12.55 38.82
CA GLU A 191 20.48 -14.02 38.84
C GLU A 191 19.18 -14.74 39.20
N LYS A 192 18.24 -14.07 39.89
CA LYS A 192 16.97 -14.69 40.31
C LYS A 192 15.92 -14.63 39.21
N THR A 193 15.87 -13.54 38.45
CA THR A 193 14.84 -13.32 37.44
C THR A 193 15.33 -13.52 36.00
N GLY A 194 16.64 -13.66 35.81
CA GLY A 194 17.26 -13.69 34.48
C GLY A 194 17.21 -12.34 33.76
N LYS A 195 16.76 -11.26 34.44
CA LYS A 195 16.67 -9.92 33.87
C LYS A 195 18.07 -9.38 33.59
N ILE A 196 18.25 -8.86 32.39
CA ILE A 196 19.45 -8.13 31.98
C ILE A 196 19.07 -6.66 31.84
N GLU A 197 19.79 -5.77 32.51
CA GLU A 197 19.63 -4.32 32.40
C GLU A 197 20.93 -3.68 31.91
N VAL A 198 20.82 -2.91 30.83
CA VAL A 198 21.89 -2.05 30.31
C VAL A 198 21.46 -0.61 30.45
N SER A 199 22.30 0.24 31.07
CA SER A 199 22.04 1.68 31.15
C SER A 199 23.15 2.52 30.54
N SER A 200 22.75 3.56 29.82
CA SER A 200 23.66 4.55 29.24
C SER A 200 24.03 5.63 30.26
N PRO A 201 25.13 6.37 30.05
CA PRO A 201 25.46 7.55 30.84
C PRO A 201 24.36 8.63 30.84
N ALA A 202 23.58 8.74 29.76
CA ALA A 202 22.43 9.65 29.68
C ALA A 202 21.13 9.08 30.27
N ASN A 203 21.21 7.99 31.06
CA ASN A 203 20.08 7.37 31.73
C ASN A 203 19.00 6.80 30.77
N CYS A 204 19.42 6.38 29.57
CA CYS A 204 18.65 5.44 28.76
C CYS A 204 18.80 4.04 29.36
N LYS A 205 17.72 3.26 29.33
CA LYS A 205 17.68 1.91 29.90
C LYS A 205 17.14 0.91 28.91
N LEU A 206 17.80 -0.24 28.81
CA LEU A 206 17.32 -1.42 28.09
C LEU A 206 17.24 -2.57 29.10
N SER A 207 16.03 -3.08 29.30
CA SER A 207 15.76 -4.28 30.11
C SER A 207 15.35 -5.43 29.19
N ILE A 208 15.98 -6.58 29.35
CA ILE A 208 15.68 -7.81 28.61
C ILE A 208 15.32 -8.91 29.61
N PHE A 209 14.17 -9.53 29.42
CA PHE A 209 13.66 -10.63 30.24
C PHE A 209 13.43 -11.85 29.36
N PRO A 210 14.42 -12.75 29.23
CA PRO A 210 14.19 -14.04 28.62
C PRO A 210 13.36 -14.92 29.58
N PHE A 211 12.40 -15.67 29.04
CA PHE A 211 11.59 -16.61 29.82
C PHE A 211 11.18 -17.82 28.98
N TYR A 212 10.75 -18.89 29.65
CA TYR A 212 10.24 -20.10 29.01
C TYR A 212 8.95 -20.56 29.68
N ILE A 213 7.96 -20.92 28.88
CA ILE A 213 6.67 -21.44 29.34
C ILE A 213 6.59 -22.92 28.95
N PRO A 214 6.85 -23.86 29.87
CA PRO A 214 6.74 -25.28 29.59
C PRO A 214 5.27 -25.64 29.37
N THR A 215 4.96 -26.46 28.36
CA THR A 215 3.64 -27.10 28.07
C THR A 215 2.53 -26.29 27.39
N LYS A 216 2.68 -24.99 27.12
CA LYS A 216 1.66 -24.21 26.38
C LYS A 216 2.27 -23.55 25.14
N SER A 217 1.84 -23.96 23.96
CA SER A 217 2.13 -23.25 22.71
C SER A 217 1.27 -21.99 22.67
N ILE A 218 1.89 -20.82 22.79
CA ILE A 218 1.21 -19.53 22.84
C ILE A 218 1.47 -18.80 21.54
N SER A 219 0.40 -18.59 20.76
CA SER A 219 0.46 -17.73 19.60
C SER A 219 0.50 -16.26 20.01
N ILE A 220 1.18 -15.42 19.20
CA ILE A 220 1.23 -13.97 19.40
C ILE A 220 -0.17 -13.32 19.47
N SER A 221 -1.15 -13.88 18.75
CA SER A 221 -2.55 -13.43 18.74
C SER A 221 -3.27 -13.65 20.07
N SER A 222 -2.80 -14.58 20.90
CA SER A 222 -3.37 -14.91 22.22
C SER A 222 -2.57 -14.30 23.37
N ALA A 223 -1.46 -13.61 23.06
CA ALA A 223 -0.46 -13.16 24.04
C ALA A 223 -0.66 -11.71 24.53
N THR A 224 -1.66 -10.98 24.04
CA THR A 224 -1.94 -9.59 24.45
C THR A 224 -2.23 -9.46 25.94
N GLY A 225 -2.96 -10.42 26.52
CA GLY A 225 -3.22 -10.49 27.96
C GLY A 225 -1.95 -10.75 28.78
N ILE A 226 -1.09 -11.66 28.30
CA ILE A 226 0.20 -11.97 28.94
C ILE A 226 1.12 -10.75 28.88
N PHE A 227 1.22 -10.10 27.73
CA PHE A 227 2.03 -8.91 27.57
C PHE A 227 1.56 -7.77 28.48
N THR A 228 0.25 -7.55 28.57
CA THR A 228 -0.33 -6.54 29.48
C THR A 228 -0.02 -6.86 30.95
N ALA A 229 -0.08 -8.13 31.34
CA ALA A 229 0.27 -8.56 32.70
C ALA A 229 1.76 -8.36 33.00
N LEU A 230 2.65 -8.72 32.06
CA LEU A 230 4.09 -8.51 32.15
C LEU A 230 4.44 -7.01 32.30
N LEU A 231 3.80 -6.12 31.53
CA LEU A 231 4.02 -4.68 31.66
C LEU A 231 3.58 -4.13 33.02
N LYS A 232 2.45 -4.62 33.57
CA LYS A 232 2.01 -4.24 34.92
C LYS A 232 2.99 -4.68 35.99
N GLN A 233 3.64 -5.83 35.82
CA GLN A 233 4.58 -6.38 36.78
C GLN A 233 5.98 -5.74 36.69
N TYR A 234 6.51 -5.57 35.47
CA TYR A 234 7.91 -5.20 35.25
C TYR A 234 8.13 -3.74 34.85
N ALA A 235 7.07 -3.01 34.47
CA ALA A 235 7.10 -1.56 34.29
C ALA A 235 5.85 -0.91 34.90
N PRO A 236 5.66 -1.03 36.24
CA PRO A 236 4.52 -0.46 36.93
C PRO A 236 4.53 1.08 36.88
N GLY A 237 3.35 1.69 36.89
CA GLY A 237 3.19 3.15 36.97
C GLY A 237 3.23 3.91 35.64
N MET A 238 3.27 3.19 34.50
CA MET A 238 3.17 3.79 33.16
C MET A 238 1.82 3.53 32.49
N ASN A 239 1.29 4.53 31.79
CA ASN A 239 0.08 4.41 30.97
C ASN A 239 0.42 3.84 29.60
N TRP A 240 0.54 2.52 29.54
CA TRP A 240 0.84 1.77 28.32
C TRP A 240 -0.33 1.80 27.33
N SER A 241 -0.02 2.03 26.05
CA SER A 241 -0.97 1.90 24.95
C SER A 241 -1.47 0.47 24.80
N THR A 242 -2.65 0.27 24.19
CA THR A 242 -3.14 -1.06 23.81
C THR A 242 -2.09 -1.79 22.98
N PRO A 243 -1.68 -3.02 23.36
CA PRO A 243 -0.72 -3.78 22.59
C PRO A 243 -1.13 -3.97 21.14
N ASN A 244 -0.19 -3.72 20.23
CA ASN A 244 -0.37 -3.95 18.80
C ASN A 244 0.73 -4.87 18.27
N THR A 245 0.40 -5.67 17.26
CA THR A 245 1.38 -6.58 16.64
C THR A 245 2.26 -5.80 15.67
N VAL A 246 3.58 -5.93 15.83
CA VAL A 246 4.61 -5.33 14.98
C VAL A 246 5.65 -6.40 14.70
N THR A 247 5.81 -6.79 13.42
CA THR A 247 6.87 -7.71 12.97
C THR A 247 6.89 -9.06 13.72
N GLY A 248 5.71 -9.62 14.01
CA GLY A 248 5.59 -10.91 14.72
C GLY A 248 5.79 -10.83 16.24
N ALA A 249 6.08 -9.65 16.79
CA ALA A 249 6.11 -9.35 18.21
C ALA A 249 4.90 -8.47 18.60
N LEU A 250 4.58 -8.40 19.90
CA LEU A 250 3.67 -7.39 20.42
C LEU A 250 4.47 -6.17 20.84
N ARG A 251 3.93 -4.98 20.62
CA ARG A 251 4.52 -3.71 21.02
C ARG A 251 3.53 -2.90 21.84
N SER A 252 4.04 -2.17 22.82
CA SER A 252 3.29 -1.13 23.54
C SER A 252 4.22 0.06 23.83
N THR A 253 3.65 1.25 23.92
CA THR A 253 4.38 2.48 24.20
C THR A 253 3.74 3.24 25.35
N ALA A 254 4.54 3.94 26.14
CA ALA A 254 4.07 4.86 27.17
C ALA A 254 4.90 6.15 27.12
N ILE A 255 4.26 7.28 27.40
CA ILE A 255 4.92 8.58 27.57
C ILE A 255 4.54 9.10 28.95
N ALA A 256 5.53 9.32 29.80
CA ALA A 256 5.35 9.94 31.11
C ALA A 256 6.60 10.72 31.50
N ASN A 257 6.43 11.90 32.12
CA ASN A 257 7.51 12.71 32.68
C ASN A 257 8.69 12.96 31.71
N ASN A 258 8.39 13.31 30.45
CA ASN A 258 9.38 13.57 29.40
C ASN A 258 10.29 12.37 29.05
N ARG A 259 9.86 11.15 29.39
CA ARG A 259 10.47 9.89 28.97
C ARG A 259 9.56 9.17 27.98
N LEU A 260 10.18 8.61 26.95
CA LEU A 260 9.56 7.66 26.04
C LEU A 260 9.93 6.25 26.50
N GLU A 261 8.91 5.45 26.77
CA GLU A 261 9.07 4.03 27.07
C GLU A 261 8.43 3.20 25.95
N ILE A 262 9.14 2.17 25.51
CA ILE A 262 8.73 1.23 24.47
C ILE A 262 8.94 -0.17 25.02
N ALA A 263 7.92 -1.01 24.92
CA ALA A 263 8.06 -2.41 25.25
C ALA A 263 7.71 -3.31 24.07
N GLY A 264 8.40 -4.44 23.99
CA GLY A 264 8.21 -5.48 23.00
C GLY A 264 8.10 -6.86 23.66
N LEU A 265 7.22 -7.72 23.16
CA LEU A 265 7.15 -9.13 23.52
C LEU A 265 7.31 -9.99 22.26
N ALA A 266 8.42 -10.72 22.19
CA ALA A 266 8.65 -11.73 21.17
C ALA A 266 8.37 -13.13 21.75
N LEU A 267 7.74 -14.00 20.97
CA LEU A 267 7.44 -15.38 21.35
C LEU A 267 7.88 -16.33 20.24
N SER A 268 8.52 -17.42 20.66
CA SER A 268 9.00 -18.50 19.81
C SER A 268 8.41 -19.83 20.32
N PRO A 269 7.28 -20.28 19.76
CA PRO A 269 6.65 -21.54 20.17
C PRO A 269 7.48 -22.74 19.69
N GLY A 270 7.69 -23.72 20.57
CA GLY A 270 8.38 -24.98 20.32
C GLY A 270 7.57 -26.20 20.77
N GLY A 271 8.08 -27.41 20.47
CA GLY A 271 7.39 -28.67 20.77
C GLY A 271 7.18 -28.95 22.27
N GLU A 272 8.03 -28.41 23.13
CA GLU A 272 8.00 -28.61 24.59
C GLU A 272 7.48 -27.40 25.38
N GLY A 273 7.19 -26.28 24.70
CA GLY A 273 6.83 -25.01 25.35
C GLY A 273 7.08 -23.78 24.47
N THR A 274 6.84 -22.59 25.01
CA THR A 274 7.07 -21.31 24.30
C THR A 274 8.21 -20.55 24.96
N ALA A 275 9.29 -20.32 24.22
CA ALA A 275 10.31 -19.35 24.64
C ALA A 275 9.80 -17.93 24.36
N GLY A 276 10.11 -17.00 25.24
CA GLY A 276 9.69 -15.62 25.08
C GLY A 276 10.73 -14.63 25.58
N GLN A 277 10.64 -13.41 25.06
CA GLN A 277 11.51 -12.32 25.45
C GLN A 277 10.67 -11.06 25.60
N LEU A 278 10.63 -10.51 26.81
CA LEU A 278 10.11 -9.17 27.06
C LEU A 278 11.28 -8.19 27.02
N ILE A 279 11.16 -7.17 26.18
CA ILE A 279 12.13 -6.09 26.06
C ILE A 279 11.44 -4.81 26.49
N ILE A 280 12.08 -4.03 27.36
CA ILE A 280 11.59 -2.71 27.78
C ILE A 280 12.72 -1.71 27.58
N PHE A 281 12.42 -0.66 26.84
CA PHE A 281 13.34 0.41 26.49
C PHE A 281 12.81 1.73 27.00
N GLY A 282 13.65 2.47 27.72
CA GLY A 282 13.32 3.79 28.24
C GLY A 282 14.36 4.81 27.89
N SER A 283 13.96 5.94 27.32
CA SER A 283 14.86 7.04 26.97
C SER A 283 14.32 8.39 27.44
N PRO A 284 15.14 9.22 28.11
CA PRO A 284 14.83 10.64 28.29
C PRO A 284 14.76 11.36 26.95
N SER A 285 13.87 12.33 26.80
CA SER A 285 13.73 13.13 25.57
C SER A 285 14.87 14.14 25.35
N THR A 286 16.06 13.91 25.92
CA THR A 286 17.24 14.77 25.77
C THR A 286 18.01 14.44 24.49
N PRO A 287 18.75 15.38 23.90
CA PRO A 287 19.56 15.12 22.70
C PRO A 287 20.58 13.98 22.89
N GLN A 288 21.22 13.91 24.05
CA GLN A 288 22.12 12.80 24.37
C GLN A 288 21.38 11.48 24.55
N GLY A 289 20.18 11.50 25.15
CA GLY A 289 19.32 10.32 25.24
C GLY A 289 18.95 9.77 23.85
N GLN A 290 18.70 10.64 22.88
CA GLN A 290 18.43 10.27 21.49
C GLN A 290 19.65 9.64 20.79
N ALA A 291 20.86 10.15 21.03
CA ALA A 291 22.10 9.56 20.52
C ALA A 291 22.37 8.16 21.14
N ASP A 292 22.10 8.03 22.44
CA ASP A 292 22.28 6.77 23.17
C ASP A 292 21.29 5.68 22.72
N VAL A 293 20.08 6.04 22.24
CA VAL A 293 19.11 5.09 21.66
C VAL A 293 19.70 4.30 20.49
N MET A 294 20.45 4.97 19.61
CA MET A 294 21.09 4.33 18.47
C MET A 294 22.17 3.32 18.91
N THR A 295 22.84 3.60 20.03
CA THR A 295 23.84 2.70 20.61
C THR A 295 23.18 1.52 21.33
N LEU A 296 22.07 1.74 22.03
CA LEU A 296 21.28 0.67 22.65
C LEU A 296 20.67 -0.30 21.64
N SER A 297 20.35 0.18 20.44
CA SER A 297 19.88 -0.69 19.36
C SER A 297 20.96 -1.70 18.96
N LYS A 298 22.23 -1.26 18.86
CA LYS A 298 23.38 -2.15 18.61
C LYS A 298 23.66 -3.11 19.77
N VAL A 299 23.45 -2.66 21.01
CA VAL A 299 23.53 -3.54 22.20
C VAL A 299 22.48 -4.65 22.09
N LEU A 300 21.23 -4.32 21.75
CA LEU A 300 20.17 -5.30 21.58
C LEU A 300 20.44 -6.27 20.42
N GLU A 301 20.95 -5.78 19.29
CA GLU A 301 21.34 -6.62 18.13
C GLU A 301 22.43 -7.64 18.49
N SER A 302 23.31 -7.30 19.43
CA SER A 302 24.36 -8.21 19.91
C SER A 302 23.87 -9.26 20.91
N PHE A 303 22.64 -9.15 21.42
CA PHE A 303 22.08 -10.10 22.37
C PHE A 303 21.75 -11.44 21.70
N GLN A 304 22.30 -12.52 22.23
CA GLN A 304 22.11 -13.89 21.77
C GLN A 304 21.83 -14.79 22.97
N ILE A 305 20.90 -15.73 22.86
CA ILE A 305 20.74 -16.81 23.84
C ILE A 305 21.72 -17.92 23.46
N THR A 306 22.66 -18.25 24.34
CA THR A 306 23.75 -19.21 24.09
C THR A 306 23.66 -20.36 25.08
N GLY A 307 22.89 -21.38 24.73
CA GLY A 307 22.79 -22.64 25.47
C GLY A 307 22.44 -23.79 24.52
N ILE A 308 23.01 -24.97 24.78
CA ILE A 308 22.49 -26.22 24.21
C ILE A 308 21.21 -26.50 25.01
N ALA A 309 20.10 -26.82 24.33
CA ALA A 309 18.94 -27.36 25.02
C ALA A 309 19.39 -28.62 25.76
N ASN A 310 19.59 -28.53 27.08
CA ASN A 310 19.64 -29.72 27.89
C ASN A 310 18.27 -30.36 27.71
N SER A 311 18.20 -31.45 26.94
CA SER A 311 17.13 -32.41 27.02
C SER A 311 17.18 -32.99 28.43
N GLY A 312 16.69 -32.19 29.39
CA GLY A 312 16.51 -32.60 30.76
C GLY A 312 15.46 -33.68 30.73
N THR A 313 15.90 -34.94 30.71
CA THR A 313 15.17 -36.00 31.36
C THR A 313 14.79 -35.46 32.74
N ALA A 314 13.51 -35.16 32.92
CA ALA A 314 12.94 -34.95 34.23
C ALA A 314 13.31 -36.19 35.04
N ASN A 315 14.24 -36.03 35.98
CA ASN A 315 14.40 -36.95 37.08
C ASN A 315 13.14 -36.84 37.91
N ASP A 316 12.12 -37.61 37.54
CA ASP A 316 11.05 -37.98 38.47
C ASP A 316 11.49 -39.26 39.16
N SER A 317 11.84 -39.10 40.43
CA SER A 317 12.07 -40.16 41.38
C SER A 317 10.79 -40.96 41.57
N GLY A 318 10.72 -42.14 40.96
CA GLY A 318 9.66 -43.12 41.18
C GLY A 318 10.18 -44.52 40.99
N GLU A 319 10.50 -45.19 42.10
CA GLU A 319 10.78 -46.62 42.14
C GLU A 319 9.72 -47.42 41.39
N ARG A 320 10.14 -48.18 40.37
CA ARG A 320 9.56 -49.50 40.12
C ARG A 320 10.53 -50.39 39.36
N GLN A 321 11.12 -51.28 40.12
CA GLN A 321 11.82 -52.49 39.70
C GLN A 321 10.85 -53.37 38.88
N GLY A 322 11.30 -53.81 37.71
CA GLY A 322 10.56 -54.71 36.84
C GLY A 322 11.39 -55.12 35.63
N ASP A 323 12.07 -56.26 35.76
CA ASP A 323 12.64 -57.04 34.67
C ASP A 323 11.69 -57.14 33.48
N PHE A 324 12.16 -56.81 32.28
CA PHE A 324 11.89 -57.61 31.09
C PHE A 324 13.03 -57.41 30.08
N ASN A 325 13.83 -58.47 29.98
CA ASN A 325 14.80 -58.71 28.93
C ASN A 325 14.04 -59.01 27.64
N ASP A 326 14.25 -58.26 26.56
CA ASP A 326 14.05 -58.81 25.22
C ASP A 326 15.05 -58.23 24.23
N SER A 327 15.87 -59.15 23.72
CA SER A 327 16.85 -58.93 22.68
C SER A 327 16.21 -59.30 21.34
N ALA A 328 15.83 -58.32 20.53
CA ALA A 328 15.66 -58.50 19.08
C ALA A 328 15.42 -57.13 18.40
N ASP A 329 16.43 -56.65 17.69
CA ASP A 329 16.39 -56.53 16.23
C ASP A 329 17.37 -55.44 15.76
N GLN A 330 18.64 -55.82 15.69
CA GLN A 330 19.64 -55.13 14.90
C GLN A 330 19.35 -55.35 13.41
N THR A 331 18.37 -54.64 12.85
CA THR A 331 18.23 -54.47 11.39
C THR A 331 17.70 -53.08 11.02
N ALA A 332 18.15 -52.02 11.70
CA ALA A 332 18.18 -50.69 11.09
C ALA A 332 19.52 -50.52 10.40
N SER A 333 19.61 -50.94 9.12
CA SER A 333 20.73 -50.58 8.26
C SER A 333 20.89 -49.06 8.28
N SER A 334 21.89 -48.59 9.01
CA SER A 334 22.39 -47.23 8.89
C SER A 334 22.93 -47.09 7.47
N PHE A 335 22.15 -46.50 6.57
CA PHE A 335 22.72 -45.91 5.37
C PHE A 335 23.60 -44.78 5.85
N ALA A 336 24.91 -45.06 5.95
CA ALA A 336 25.91 -44.05 6.18
C ALA A 336 25.79 -43.02 5.06
N THR A 337 25.25 -41.84 5.38
CA THR A 337 25.34 -40.67 4.51
C THR A 337 26.81 -40.44 4.20
N PRO A 338 27.19 -40.24 2.92
CA PRO A 338 28.56 -39.85 2.57
C PRO A 338 28.93 -38.62 3.40
N ASP A 339 30.10 -38.62 4.03
CA ASP A 339 30.60 -37.46 4.77
C ASP A 339 31.00 -36.37 3.75
N ILE A 340 30.01 -35.59 3.31
CA ILE A 340 30.19 -34.53 2.33
C ILE A 340 30.98 -33.40 3.00
N GLN A 341 32.20 -33.18 2.54
CA GLN A 341 33.02 -32.04 2.94
C GLN A 341 32.49 -30.75 2.30
N TYR A 342 32.68 -29.61 2.97
CA TYR A 342 32.19 -28.31 2.50
C TYR A 342 33.34 -27.32 2.34
N THR A 343 33.22 -26.45 1.35
CA THR A 343 34.10 -25.29 1.12
C THR A 343 33.26 -24.02 1.01
N LYS A 344 33.90 -22.85 1.19
CA LYS A 344 33.20 -21.56 1.11
C LYS A 344 33.11 -21.11 -0.36
N PHE A 345 31.89 -20.91 -0.84
CA PHE A 345 31.61 -20.13 -2.05
C PHE A 345 31.49 -18.65 -1.68
N ILE A 346 32.15 -17.79 -2.45
CA ILE A 346 32.02 -16.34 -2.35
C ILE A 346 31.53 -15.85 -3.70
N ASP A 347 30.53 -14.97 -3.71
CA ASP A 347 30.01 -14.34 -4.93
C ASP A 347 31.17 -13.79 -5.79
N PRO A 348 31.42 -14.36 -6.99
CA PRO A 348 32.58 -14.01 -7.80
C PRO A 348 32.42 -12.65 -8.48
N ASN A 349 31.19 -12.14 -8.60
CA ASN A 349 30.90 -10.93 -9.38
C ASN A 349 31.07 -9.66 -8.54
N PHE A 350 30.55 -9.68 -7.30
CA PHE A 350 30.50 -8.49 -6.45
C PHE A 350 30.99 -8.73 -5.02
N GLY A 351 31.32 -9.97 -4.65
CA GLY A 351 31.62 -10.33 -3.26
C GLY A 351 30.45 -10.04 -2.31
N ALA A 352 29.21 -10.07 -2.84
CA ALA A 352 28.00 -9.64 -2.13
C ALA A 352 27.53 -10.62 -1.06
N PHE A 353 27.80 -11.91 -1.24
CA PHE A 353 27.41 -12.96 -0.31
C PHE A 353 28.40 -14.13 -0.33
N SER A 354 28.28 -15.00 0.66
CA SER A 354 29.00 -16.25 0.75
C SER A 354 28.13 -17.36 1.36
N LEU A 355 28.45 -18.62 1.10
CA LEU A 355 27.79 -19.79 1.67
C LEU A 355 28.72 -21.01 1.61
N ASP A 356 28.43 -22.03 2.41
CA ASP A 356 29.07 -23.33 2.32
C ASP A 356 28.48 -24.12 1.15
N VAL A 357 29.34 -24.69 0.31
CA VAL A 357 28.97 -25.57 -0.80
C VAL A 357 29.78 -26.87 -0.72
N PRO A 358 29.26 -28.00 -1.23
CA PRO A 358 30.00 -29.25 -1.21
C PRO A 358 31.34 -29.15 -1.94
N ALA A 359 32.39 -29.63 -1.30
CA ALA A 359 33.72 -29.70 -1.89
C ALA A 359 33.72 -30.69 -3.07
N GLY A 360 34.38 -30.30 -4.17
CA GLY A 360 34.49 -31.13 -5.38
C GLY A 360 33.26 -31.14 -6.29
N TRP A 361 32.16 -30.47 -5.92
CA TRP A 361 30.99 -30.33 -6.78
C TRP A 361 31.18 -29.22 -7.83
N ASN A 362 30.45 -29.31 -8.93
CA ASN A 362 30.39 -28.22 -9.91
C ASN A 362 29.46 -27.13 -9.38
N VAL A 363 30.05 -26.03 -8.92
CA VAL A 363 29.33 -24.89 -8.33
C VAL A 363 29.43 -23.68 -9.23
N THR A 364 28.27 -23.14 -9.62
CA THR A 364 28.15 -21.90 -10.39
C THR A 364 27.21 -20.95 -9.66
N GLY A 365 27.40 -19.65 -9.82
CA GLY A 365 26.57 -18.68 -9.14
C GLY A 365 27.17 -17.29 -9.14
N GLY A 366 26.48 -16.40 -8.46
CA GLY A 366 26.89 -15.02 -8.21
C GLY A 366 25.70 -14.09 -8.15
N LEU A 367 25.96 -12.84 -7.85
CA LEU A 367 24.94 -11.80 -7.94
C LEU A 367 24.81 -11.35 -9.39
N ASN A 368 23.62 -11.54 -9.97
CA ASN A 368 23.25 -10.82 -11.20
C ASN A 368 22.64 -9.47 -10.79
N LYS A 369 23.24 -8.37 -11.27
CA LYS A 369 22.83 -7.00 -10.95
C LYS A 369 22.67 -6.20 -12.24
N PRO A 370 21.56 -6.37 -13.00
CA PRO A 370 21.34 -5.64 -14.25
C PRO A 370 21.27 -4.11 -14.06
N MET A 371 20.91 -3.66 -12.86
CA MET A 371 20.90 -2.26 -12.47
C MET A 371 21.05 -2.13 -10.95
N PRO A 372 21.33 -0.92 -10.41
CA PRO A 372 21.62 -0.73 -8.98
C PRO A 372 20.62 -1.40 -8.03
N ILE A 373 19.32 -1.29 -8.30
CA ILE A 373 18.23 -1.75 -7.41
C ILE A 373 17.73 -3.17 -7.71
N ASP A 374 18.24 -3.82 -8.76
CA ASP A 374 17.78 -5.14 -9.20
C ASP A 374 18.84 -6.19 -8.85
N LEU A 375 18.68 -6.78 -7.67
CA LEU A 375 19.63 -7.73 -7.09
C LEU A 375 19.07 -9.13 -7.20
N ARG A 376 19.76 -10.01 -7.94
CA ARG A 376 19.32 -11.39 -8.20
C ARG A 376 20.44 -12.37 -7.85
N PRO A 377 20.65 -12.65 -6.56
CA PRO A 377 21.63 -13.64 -6.15
C PRO A 377 21.18 -15.04 -6.56
N TRP A 378 22.13 -15.85 -7.03
CA TRP A 378 21.85 -17.25 -7.34
C TRP A 378 23.08 -18.13 -7.17
N VAL A 379 22.86 -19.40 -6.84
CA VAL A 379 23.89 -20.45 -6.74
C VAL A 379 23.27 -21.77 -7.18
N LYS A 380 24.02 -22.54 -7.96
CA LYS A 380 23.69 -23.90 -8.38
C LYS A 380 24.88 -24.81 -8.11
N ALA A 381 24.67 -25.91 -7.40
CA ALA A 381 25.65 -26.95 -7.15
C ALA A 381 25.17 -28.27 -7.78
N VAL A 382 26.05 -28.95 -8.52
CA VAL A 382 25.78 -30.25 -9.15
C VAL A 382 26.83 -31.26 -8.70
N SER A 383 26.40 -32.44 -8.29
CA SER A 383 27.30 -33.50 -7.84
C SER A 383 28.19 -34.01 -8.97
N PRO A 384 29.39 -34.54 -8.67
CA PRO A 384 30.30 -35.06 -9.70
C PRO A 384 29.71 -36.19 -10.55
N ASP A 385 28.78 -36.96 -9.98
CA ASP A 385 28.06 -38.04 -10.66
C ASP A 385 26.75 -37.58 -11.32
N GLU A 386 26.46 -36.29 -11.29
CA GLU A 386 25.25 -35.64 -11.83
C GLU A 386 23.92 -36.16 -11.26
N LYS A 387 23.95 -36.95 -10.18
CA LYS A 387 22.74 -37.50 -9.54
C LYS A 387 22.02 -36.50 -8.64
N MET A 388 22.68 -35.40 -8.27
CA MET A 388 22.11 -34.36 -7.42
C MET A 388 22.37 -32.98 -8.01
N ALA A 389 21.33 -32.14 -8.04
CA ALA A 389 21.44 -30.73 -8.36
C ALA A 389 20.64 -29.91 -7.34
N ILE A 390 21.30 -28.93 -6.73
CA ILE A 390 20.70 -28.00 -5.77
C ILE A 390 20.86 -26.58 -6.30
N PHE A 391 19.83 -25.75 -6.16
CA PHE A 391 19.94 -24.34 -6.47
C PHE A 391 19.19 -23.45 -5.47
N ILE A 392 19.74 -22.25 -5.26
CA ILE A 392 19.16 -21.16 -4.50
C ILE A 392 19.17 -19.93 -5.41
N GLY A 393 18.01 -19.35 -5.69
CA GLY A 393 17.85 -18.22 -6.60
C GLY A 393 17.92 -18.58 -8.10
N ASP A 394 17.48 -17.65 -8.95
CA ASP A 394 17.70 -17.68 -10.40
C ASP A 394 17.93 -16.24 -10.87
N GLY A 395 19.17 -15.94 -11.25
CA GLY A 395 19.60 -14.61 -11.68
C GLY A 395 18.88 -14.09 -12.94
N SER A 396 18.20 -14.95 -13.69
CA SER A 396 17.51 -14.56 -14.93
C SER A 396 16.05 -14.16 -14.71
N ILE A 397 15.48 -14.38 -13.53
CA ILE A 397 14.10 -14.00 -13.24
C ILE A 397 14.00 -12.49 -13.08
N GLU A 398 13.31 -11.83 -14.01
CA GLU A 398 13.10 -10.38 -14.01
C GLU A 398 11.92 -9.94 -13.12
N PRO A 399 11.94 -8.72 -12.56
CA PRO A 399 10.79 -8.17 -11.87
C PRO A 399 9.61 -7.98 -12.84
N ARG A 400 8.37 -8.08 -12.34
CA ARG A 400 7.16 -7.88 -13.14
C ARG A 400 6.46 -6.58 -12.79
N TYR A 401 5.88 -5.96 -13.81
CA TYR A 401 4.96 -4.84 -13.64
C TYR A 401 3.52 -5.33 -13.72
N LEU A 402 2.66 -4.87 -12.83
CA LEU A 402 1.24 -5.21 -12.84
C LEU A 402 0.54 -4.50 -14.01
N PRO A 403 -0.32 -5.19 -14.78
CA PRO A 403 -1.10 -4.57 -15.84
C PRO A 403 -1.82 -3.29 -15.38
N ALA A 404 -1.70 -2.23 -16.17
CA ALA A 404 -2.34 -0.96 -15.92
C ALA A 404 -2.85 -0.32 -17.23
N ALA A 405 -3.94 0.44 -17.16
CA ALA A 405 -4.56 1.07 -18.33
C ALA A 405 -3.62 2.07 -19.05
N TRP A 406 -2.74 2.75 -18.31
CA TRP A 406 -1.75 3.65 -18.90
C TRP A 406 -0.64 2.91 -19.65
N LEU A 407 -0.23 1.71 -19.21
CA LEU A 407 0.74 0.88 -19.94
C LEU A 407 0.18 0.40 -21.27
N THR A 408 -1.09 0.01 -21.31
CA THR A 408 -1.76 -0.38 -22.56
C THR A 408 -1.80 0.80 -23.55
N ARG A 409 -2.06 2.02 -23.06
CA ARG A 409 -2.00 3.26 -23.88
C ARG A 409 -0.60 3.58 -24.40
N LEU A 410 0.45 3.11 -23.74
CA LEU A 410 1.85 3.23 -24.20
C LEU A 410 2.30 2.07 -25.09
N GLY A 411 1.39 1.17 -25.49
CA GLY A 411 1.74 0.01 -26.33
C GLY A 411 2.40 -1.14 -25.55
N CYS A 412 2.28 -1.14 -24.21
CA CYS A 412 2.78 -2.22 -23.35
C CYS A 412 1.61 -2.98 -22.69
N PRO A 413 0.82 -3.77 -23.45
CA PRO A 413 -0.25 -4.61 -22.88
C PRO A 413 0.33 -5.76 -22.03
N PRO A 414 -0.51 -6.52 -21.30
CA PRO A 414 -0.07 -7.77 -20.66
C PRO A 414 0.70 -8.68 -21.61
N GLY A 415 1.82 -9.23 -21.16
CA GLY A 415 2.78 -10.02 -21.94
C GLY A 415 3.92 -9.22 -22.56
N ALA A 416 3.77 -7.90 -22.70
CA ALA A 416 4.82 -7.05 -23.25
C ALA A 416 5.95 -6.76 -22.26
N THR A 417 7.09 -6.35 -22.79
CA THR A 417 8.20 -5.82 -22.01
C THR A 417 8.03 -4.32 -21.83
N TYR A 418 8.06 -3.85 -20.59
CA TYR A 418 8.09 -2.44 -20.24
C TYR A 418 9.50 -2.03 -19.83
N LYS A 419 10.09 -1.12 -20.61
CA LYS A 419 11.33 -0.45 -20.23
C LYS A 419 10.96 0.78 -19.41
N HIS A 420 11.24 0.69 -18.13
CA HIS A 420 11.14 1.81 -17.23
C HIS A 420 12.16 2.87 -17.60
N SER A 421 11.84 4.07 -17.20
CA SER A 421 12.66 5.25 -17.41
C SER A 421 14.00 5.28 -16.69
N ASN A 422 14.10 4.59 -15.57
CA ASN A 422 15.34 4.38 -14.83
C ASN A 422 16.21 3.27 -15.45
N GLY A 423 15.83 2.76 -16.63
CA GLY A 423 16.51 1.67 -17.32
C GLY A 423 16.09 0.27 -16.86
N MET A 424 15.25 0.13 -15.83
CA MET A 424 14.73 -1.17 -15.43
C MET A 424 13.91 -1.78 -16.56
N VAL A 425 14.07 -3.08 -16.77
CA VAL A 425 13.24 -3.83 -17.72
C VAL A 425 12.37 -4.77 -16.92
N SER A 426 11.07 -4.74 -17.16
CA SER A 426 10.11 -5.62 -16.51
C SER A 426 9.13 -6.19 -17.51
N LYS A 427 8.65 -7.40 -17.27
CA LYS A 427 7.50 -7.92 -18.01
C LYS A 427 6.19 -7.46 -17.38
N VAL A 428 5.26 -7.03 -18.22
CA VAL A 428 3.90 -6.67 -17.81
C VAL A 428 3.11 -7.96 -17.63
N LEU A 429 2.94 -8.43 -16.40
CA LEU A 429 2.26 -9.70 -16.11
C LEU A 429 1.39 -9.55 -14.87
N PHE A 430 0.23 -10.20 -14.89
CA PHE A 430 -0.61 -10.32 -13.70
C PHE A 430 0.17 -11.00 -12.58
N TYR A 431 -0.16 -10.63 -11.33
CA TYR A 431 0.38 -11.32 -10.17
C TYR A 431 0.03 -12.80 -10.25
N GLN A 432 1.04 -13.63 -9.99
CA GLN A 432 0.92 -15.07 -9.96
C GLN A 432 1.23 -15.52 -8.54
N ASP A 433 0.32 -16.29 -7.94
CA ASP A 433 0.57 -16.95 -6.65
C ASP A 433 1.79 -17.89 -6.74
N ALA A 434 2.31 -18.27 -5.59
CA ALA A 434 3.54 -19.04 -5.52
C ALA A 434 3.40 -20.45 -6.09
N GLU A 435 2.26 -21.11 -5.87
CA GLU A 435 2.00 -22.46 -6.38
C GLU A 435 2.02 -22.47 -7.91
N LYS A 436 1.23 -21.59 -8.52
CA LYS A 436 1.17 -21.51 -9.96
C LYS A 436 2.53 -21.13 -10.53
N PHE A 437 3.23 -20.18 -9.90
CA PHE A 437 4.54 -19.75 -10.36
C PHE A 437 5.57 -20.89 -10.33
N VAL A 438 5.68 -21.60 -9.21
CA VAL A 438 6.66 -22.68 -9.06
C VAL A 438 6.36 -23.86 -9.98
N LYS A 439 5.08 -24.17 -10.23
CA LYS A 439 4.68 -25.18 -11.23
C LYS A 439 5.13 -24.81 -12.64
N ASP A 440 4.81 -23.60 -13.09
CA ASP A 440 5.19 -23.12 -14.42
C ASP A 440 6.72 -23.04 -14.57
N TYR A 441 7.42 -22.57 -13.52
CA TYR A 441 8.88 -22.52 -13.46
C TYR A 441 9.51 -23.92 -13.53
N ALA A 442 9.10 -24.85 -12.67
CA ALA A 442 9.63 -26.21 -12.63
C ALA A 442 9.43 -26.94 -13.96
N LYS A 443 8.22 -26.88 -14.53
CA LYS A 443 7.91 -27.49 -15.82
C LYS A 443 8.74 -26.90 -16.97
N SER A 444 8.90 -25.58 -17.00
CA SER A 444 9.62 -24.90 -18.09
C SER A 444 11.13 -25.10 -18.04
N ARG A 445 11.72 -25.18 -16.84
CA ARG A 445 13.17 -25.30 -16.61
C ARG A 445 13.67 -26.74 -16.54
N PHE A 446 12.89 -27.62 -15.91
CA PHE A 446 13.31 -28.99 -15.61
C PHE A 446 12.46 -30.01 -16.39
N GLY A 447 11.15 -29.81 -16.47
CA GLY A 447 10.24 -30.79 -17.09
C GLY A 447 10.34 -30.94 -18.61
N LYS A 448 10.87 -29.96 -19.36
CA LYS A 448 10.88 -30.01 -20.85
C LYS A 448 11.64 -31.18 -21.46
N ASN A 449 12.66 -31.68 -20.75
CA ASN A 449 13.54 -32.75 -21.25
C ASN A 449 13.39 -34.04 -20.43
N CYS A 450 12.31 -34.17 -19.67
CA CYS A 450 11.99 -35.36 -18.91
C CYS A 450 11.03 -36.26 -19.71
N ASP A 451 11.25 -37.57 -19.63
CA ASP A 451 10.33 -38.59 -20.13
C ASP A 451 9.03 -38.59 -19.31
N SER A 452 9.13 -38.33 -18.00
CA SER A 452 7.99 -38.04 -17.12
C SER A 452 8.34 -36.96 -16.08
N PHE A 453 7.36 -36.14 -15.71
CA PHE A 453 7.52 -35.06 -14.71
C PHE A 453 6.19 -34.79 -14.02
N GLU A 454 5.91 -35.58 -12.99
CA GLU A 454 4.57 -35.69 -12.37
C GLU A 454 4.55 -35.09 -10.98
N ILE A 455 3.53 -34.27 -10.70
CA ILE A 455 3.34 -33.67 -9.38
C ILE A 455 2.95 -34.75 -8.38
N VAL A 456 3.71 -34.84 -7.29
CA VAL A 456 3.44 -35.74 -6.17
C VAL A 456 2.70 -35.02 -5.05
N ASN A 457 3.15 -33.81 -4.72
CA ASN A 457 2.58 -33.04 -3.63
C ASN A 457 2.74 -31.54 -3.87
N VAL A 458 1.79 -30.77 -3.36
CA VAL A 458 1.84 -29.31 -3.26
C VAL A 458 1.64 -28.95 -1.80
N GLU A 459 2.51 -28.11 -1.26
CA GLU A 459 2.41 -27.63 0.11
C GLU A 459 2.44 -26.10 0.12
N HIS A 460 1.42 -25.49 0.74
CA HIS A 460 1.38 -24.05 0.96
C HIS A 460 2.08 -23.68 2.26
N HIS A 461 2.74 -22.53 2.24
CA HIS A 461 3.58 -22.04 3.33
C HIS A 461 3.14 -20.63 3.79
N PRO A 462 1.93 -20.49 4.37
CA PRO A 462 1.44 -19.19 4.83
C PRO A 462 2.32 -18.57 5.92
N GLU A 463 3.09 -19.37 6.67
CA GLU A 463 4.10 -18.91 7.60
C GLU A 463 5.20 -18.08 6.91
N LEU A 464 5.72 -18.57 5.78
CA LEU A 464 6.77 -17.90 5.01
C LEU A 464 6.21 -16.65 4.30
N ALA A 465 4.97 -16.74 3.80
CA ALA A 465 4.29 -15.58 3.23
C ALA A 465 4.10 -14.46 4.27
N ARG A 466 3.77 -14.79 5.53
CA ARG A 466 3.62 -13.77 6.58
C ARG A 466 4.92 -13.02 6.88
N GLU A 467 6.06 -13.71 6.86
CA GLU A 467 7.36 -13.07 7.06
C GLU A 467 7.69 -12.10 5.92
N ILE A 468 7.28 -12.43 4.69
CA ILE A 468 7.38 -11.53 3.53
C ILE A 468 6.42 -10.34 3.64
N ASN A 469 5.22 -10.54 4.19
CA ASN A 469 4.26 -9.43 4.42
C ASN A 469 4.77 -8.40 5.43
N GLY A 470 5.70 -8.77 6.32
CA GLY A 470 6.40 -7.84 7.21
C GLY A 470 7.35 -6.87 6.47
N THR A 471 7.59 -7.10 5.18
CA THR A 471 8.40 -6.23 4.34
C THR A 471 7.58 -5.04 3.84
N GLN A 472 8.10 -3.82 4.00
CA GLN A 472 7.43 -2.63 3.52
C GLN A 472 7.17 -2.64 2.00
N GLY A 473 6.00 -2.10 1.59
CA GLY A 473 5.56 -2.03 0.19
C GLY A 473 4.91 -3.31 -0.34
N VAL A 474 4.79 -4.35 0.48
CA VAL A 474 4.10 -5.59 0.15
C VAL A 474 2.60 -5.46 0.47
N VAL A 475 1.77 -5.70 -0.54
CA VAL A 475 0.31 -5.69 -0.47
C VAL A 475 -0.25 -7.12 -0.37
N ALA A 476 0.48 -8.08 -0.95
CA ALA A 476 0.17 -9.51 -0.83
C ALA A 476 1.45 -10.32 -1.04
N SER A 477 1.49 -11.52 -0.46
CA SER A 477 2.52 -12.50 -0.76
C SER A 477 1.97 -13.92 -0.62
N ASP A 478 2.66 -14.85 -1.25
CA ASP A 478 2.35 -16.27 -1.23
C ASP A 478 3.66 -17.05 -1.21
N ALA A 479 3.65 -18.24 -0.64
CA ALA A 479 4.75 -19.18 -0.67
C ALA A 479 4.20 -20.61 -0.79
N ALA A 480 4.78 -21.37 -1.70
CA ALA A 480 4.38 -22.74 -1.95
C ALA A 480 5.57 -23.58 -2.40
N SER A 481 5.53 -24.86 -2.07
CA SER A 481 6.45 -25.86 -2.57
C SER A 481 5.73 -26.96 -3.31
N VAL A 482 6.42 -27.54 -4.29
CA VAL A 482 5.90 -28.60 -5.14
C VAL A 482 6.96 -29.67 -5.29
N ARG A 483 6.54 -30.91 -5.05
CA ARG A 483 7.34 -32.10 -5.24
C ARG A 483 6.92 -32.79 -6.53
N TYR A 484 7.90 -33.26 -7.30
CA TYR A 484 7.70 -34.06 -8.49
C TYR A 484 8.46 -35.37 -8.41
N ASN A 485 7.90 -36.41 -9.04
CA ASN A 485 8.68 -37.53 -9.53
C ASN A 485 9.07 -37.22 -10.97
N PHE A 486 10.29 -37.57 -11.35
CA PHE A 486 10.75 -37.41 -12.72
C PHE A 486 11.43 -38.68 -13.23
N ALA A 487 11.33 -38.88 -14.55
CA ALA A 487 12.19 -39.79 -15.29
C ALA A 487 12.84 -39.00 -16.43
N ALA A 488 14.15 -39.10 -16.58
CA ALA A 488 14.87 -38.46 -17.68
C ALA A 488 16.12 -39.27 -18.03
N LYS A 489 16.26 -39.66 -19.30
CA LYS A 489 17.47 -40.34 -19.82
C LYS A 489 17.84 -41.60 -19.03
N GLY A 490 16.84 -42.37 -18.60
CA GLY A 490 17.03 -43.59 -17.80
C GLY A 490 17.29 -43.36 -16.30
N THR A 491 17.31 -42.11 -15.84
CA THR A 491 17.38 -41.76 -14.42
C THR A 491 15.98 -41.45 -13.89
N HIS A 492 15.62 -42.11 -12.80
CA HIS A 492 14.42 -41.83 -12.01
C HIS A 492 14.79 -41.08 -10.75
N GLY A 493 13.90 -40.21 -10.27
CA GLY A 493 14.21 -39.40 -9.10
C GLY A 493 13.05 -38.57 -8.59
N THR A 494 13.33 -37.87 -7.48
CA THR A 494 12.44 -36.88 -6.89
C THR A 494 13.04 -35.48 -7.03
N SER A 495 12.20 -34.50 -7.34
CA SER A 495 12.56 -33.10 -7.25
C SER A 495 11.61 -32.32 -6.35
N PHE A 496 12.13 -31.27 -5.74
CA PHE A 496 11.41 -30.36 -4.87
C PHE A 496 11.74 -28.94 -5.28
N PHE A 497 10.72 -28.12 -5.47
CA PHE A 497 10.88 -26.70 -5.79
C PHE A 497 10.03 -25.87 -4.84
N MET A 498 10.54 -24.74 -4.39
CA MET A 498 9.80 -23.78 -3.58
C MET A 498 9.94 -22.40 -4.18
N ALA A 499 8.82 -21.66 -4.25
CA ALA A 499 8.84 -20.26 -4.56
C ALA A 499 8.12 -19.46 -3.47
N ALA A 500 8.56 -18.22 -3.31
CA ALA A 500 7.79 -17.20 -2.61
C ALA A 500 7.62 -15.99 -3.53
N THR A 501 6.38 -15.54 -3.71
CA THR A 501 6.03 -14.40 -4.55
C THR A 501 5.52 -13.26 -3.67
N LYS A 502 5.84 -12.02 -4.04
CA LYS A 502 5.30 -10.84 -3.36
C LYS A 502 4.80 -9.83 -4.38
N LYS A 503 3.74 -9.13 -4.01
CA LYS A 503 3.06 -8.12 -4.81
C LYS A 503 3.10 -6.80 -4.06
N GLY A 504 3.57 -5.75 -4.73
CA GLY A 504 3.37 -4.37 -4.33
C GLY A 504 2.26 -3.69 -5.13
N PRO A 505 2.07 -2.36 -4.98
CA PRO A 505 0.99 -1.64 -5.64
C PRO A 505 1.06 -1.67 -7.18
N THR A 506 2.28 -1.65 -7.75
CA THR A 506 2.51 -1.53 -9.20
C THR A 506 3.32 -2.68 -9.78
N MET A 507 3.94 -3.51 -8.95
CA MET A 507 4.90 -4.53 -9.38
C MET A 507 4.76 -5.79 -8.52
N TRP A 508 5.31 -6.89 -9.00
CA TRP A 508 5.44 -8.11 -8.22
C TRP A 508 6.74 -8.84 -8.56
N TRP A 509 7.21 -9.63 -7.59
CA TRP A 509 8.51 -10.28 -7.62
C TRP A 509 8.40 -11.73 -7.16
N VAL A 510 9.38 -12.51 -7.58
CA VAL A 510 9.70 -13.81 -6.98
C VAL A 510 10.78 -13.50 -5.95
N SER A 511 10.39 -13.38 -4.68
CA SER A 511 11.31 -13.06 -3.58
C SER A 511 12.28 -14.22 -3.32
N GLN A 512 11.82 -15.44 -3.59
CA GLN A 512 12.62 -16.63 -3.42
C GLN A 512 12.22 -17.68 -4.46
N ILE A 513 13.22 -18.37 -4.99
CA ILE A 513 13.07 -19.61 -5.73
C ILE A 513 14.24 -20.51 -5.32
N CYS A 514 13.97 -21.76 -5.01
CA CYS A 514 15.01 -22.74 -4.78
C CYS A 514 14.51 -24.12 -5.15
N GLY A 515 15.43 -25.08 -5.25
CA GLY A 515 15.04 -26.45 -5.47
C GLY A 515 16.18 -27.44 -5.38
N VAL A 516 15.76 -28.69 -5.28
CA VAL A 516 16.60 -29.88 -5.21
C VAL A 516 16.07 -30.85 -6.26
N VAL A 517 16.97 -31.44 -7.03
CA VAL A 517 16.70 -32.51 -7.98
C VAL A 517 17.65 -33.65 -7.62
N ALA A 518 17.12 -34.82 -7.31
CA ALA A 518 17.91 -35.96 -6.89
C ALA A 518 17.41 -37.24 -7.57
N ALA A 519 18.33 -38.03 -8.12
CA ALA A 519 18.06 -39.39 -8.53
C ALA A 519 17.67 -40.27 -7.33
N ASP A 520 16.93 -41.33 -7.58
CA ASP A 520 16.47 -42.26 -6.54
C ASP A 520 17.64 -42.71 -5.64
N GLY A 521 17.43 -42.66 -4.33
CA GLY A 521 18.42 -43.00 -3.30
C GLY A 521 19.34 -41.84 -2.89
N ASN A 522 19.25 -40.66 -3.52
CA ASN A 522 20.07 -39.48 -3.19
C ASN A 522 19.28 -38.34 -2.54
N GLU A 523 17.98 -38.51 -2.32
CA GLU A 523 17.08 -37.45 -1.89
C GLU A 523 17.49 -36.87 -0.54
N GLN A 524 17.74 -37.73 0.44
CA GLN A 524 18.10 -37.29 1.80
C GLN A 524 19.44 -36.53 1.81
N ALA A 525 20.44 -37.02 1.07
CA ALA A 525 21.74 -36.35 0.94
C ALA A 525 21.58 -34.98 0.24
N ALA A 526 20.80 -34.91 -0.83
CA ALA A 526 20.57 -33.67 -1.56
C ALA A 526 19.84 -32.61 -0.70
N LEU A 527 18.88 -33.04 0.13
CA LEU A 527 18.19 -32.15 1.08
C LEU A 527 19.16 -31.65 2.17
N GLN A 528 20.05 -32.50 2.70
CA GLN A 528 21.07 -32.08 3.67
C GLN A 528 22.03 -31.04 3.08
N VAL A 529 22.49 -31.25 1.84
CA VAL A 529 23.31 -30.28 1.11
C VAL A 529 22.57 -28.96 0.95
N PHE A 530 21.31 -28.99 0.51
CA PHE A 530 20.49 -27.78 0.41
C PHE A 530 20.38 -27.05 1.75
N GLN A 531 20.11 -27.78 2.84
CA GLN A 531 20.01 -27.17 4.16
C GLN A 531 21.30 -26.51 4.60
N ARG A 532 22.46 -27.14 4.35
CA ARG A 532 23.76 -26.56 4.68
C ARG A 532 24.05 -25.31 3.85
N MET A 533 23.83 -25.38 2.53
CA MET A 533 23.98 -24.24 1.62
C MET A 533 23.08 -23.07 2.04
N TYR A 534 21.84 -23.35 2.38
CA TYR A 534 20.86 -22.33 2.73
C TYR A 534 21.12 -21.72 4.12
N LYS A 535 21.50 -22.53 5.13
CA LYS A 535 21.85 -22.07 6.50
C LYS A 535 23.12 -21.25 6.59
N SER A 536 24.09 -21.55 5.74
CA SER A 536 25.40 -20.88 5.74
C SER A 536 25.41 -19.59 4.89
N TRP A 537 24.30 -19.26 4.24
CA TRP A 537 24.17 -18.05 3.45
C TRP A 537 24.37 -16.80 4.30
N GLN A 538 25.34 -15.97 3.92
CA GLN A 538 25.67 -14.73 4.61
C GLN A 538 25.95 -13.63 3.60
N TYR A 539 25.25 -12.51 3.72
CA TYR A 539 25.60 -11.30 2.98
C TYR A 539 26.86 -10.66 3.54
N ASN A 540 27.67 -10.09 2.64
CA ASN A 540 28.81 -9.27 3.01
C ASN A 540 28.31 -7.91 3.49
N GLN A 541 28.39 -7.66 4.80
CA GLN A 541 27.89 -6.43 5.42
C GLN A 541 28.48 -5.15 4.81
N ASN A 542 29.77 -5.15 4.44
CA ASN A 542 30.40 -3.98 3.81
C ASN A 542 29.82 -3.70 2.43
N TRP A 543 29.60 -4.76 1.65
CA TRP A 543 28.96 -4.66 0.35
C TRP A 543 27.52 -4.18 0.48
N GLU A 544 26.77 -4.74 1.43
CA GLU A 544 25.38 -4.39 1.69
C GLU A 544 25.21 -2.92 2.11
N GLN A 545 26.08 -2.41 2.99
CA GLN A 545 26.11 -1.00 3.35
C GLN A 545 26.42 -0.09 2.14
N GLY A 546 27.34 -0.51 1.27
CA GLY A 546 27.63 0.19 0.02
C GLY A 546 26.44 0.20 -0.95
N GLN A 547 25.76 -0.94 -1.05
CA GLN A 547 24.58 -1.13 -1.88
C GLN A 547 23.38 -0.30 -1.38
N ALA A 548 23.23 -0.16 -0.06
CA ALA A 548 22.12 0.60 0.53
C ALA A 548 22.20 2.08 0.13
N LYS A 549 23.41 2.64 0.14
CA LYS A 549 23.69 4.01 -0.33
C LYS A 549 23.33 4.19 -1.81
N GLN A 550 23.69 3.24 -2.67
CA GLN A 550 23.34 3.28 -4.10
C GLN A 550 21.84 3.13 -4.35
N ASN A 551 21.17 2.30 -3.55
CA ASN A 551 19.74 2.04 -3.68
C ASN A 551 18.90 3.26 -3.33
N ILE A 552 19.24 4.00 -2.26
CA ILE A 552 18.52 5.23 -1.89
C ILE A 552 18.47 6.22 -3.06
N GLN A 553 19.62 6.53 -3.66
CA GLN A 553 19.70 7.46 -4.79
C GLN A 553 18.94 6.95 -6.03
N SER A 554 19.07 5.66 -6.32
CA SER A 554 18.47 5.05 -7.52
C SER A 554 16.94 4.96 -7.41
N VAL A 555 16.42 4.67 -6.21
CA VAL A 555 14.99 4.67 -5.91
C VAL A 555 14.42 6.08 -6.00
N GLN A 556 15.09 7.09 -5.44
CA GLN A 556 14.66 8.50 -5.55
C GLN A 556 14.54 8.95 -7.01
N ASN A 557 15.55 8.64 -7.83
CA ASN A 557 15.54 8.94 -9.25
C ASN A 557 14.40 8.21 -9.98
N TRP A 558 14.14 6.95 -9.62
CA TRP A 558 13.04 6.17 -10.19
C TRP A 558 11.66 6.76 -9.86
N VAL A 559 11.38 7.09 -8.59
CA VAL A 559 10.09 7.67 -8.17
C VAL A 559 9.86 9.03 -8.83
N ALA A 560 10.88 9.90 -8.88
CA ALA A 560 10.78 11.19 -9.53
C ALA A 560 10.45 11.06 -11.02
N PHE A 561 11.07 10.09 -11.72
CA PHE A 561 10.74 9.88 -13.11
C PHE A 561 9.35 9.25 -13.30
N ASP A 562 9.04 8.17 -12.59
CA ASP A 562 7.76 7.45 -12.73
C ASP A 562 6.56 8.37 -12.47
N SER A 563 6.66 9.24 -11.45
CA SER A 563 5.66 10.28 -11.20
C SER A 563 5.56 11.30 -12.34
N ALA A 564 6.68 11.76 -12.90
CA ALA A 564 6.70 12.66 -14.07
C ALA A 564 6.17 12.01 -15.35
N ALA A 565 6.38 10.71 -15.55
CA ALA A 565 5.83 9.95 -16.68
C ALA A 565 4.31 9.78 -16.55
N ARG A 566 3.83 9.45 -15.34
CA ARG A 566 2.39 9.40 -15.04
C ARG A 566 1.72 10.76 -15.20
N ALA A 567 2.36 11.84 -14.73
CA ALA A 567 1.87 13.21 -14.91
C ALA A 567 1.77 13.60 -16.39
N ARG A 568 2.79 13.29 -17.21
CA ARG A 568 2.76 13.52 -18.66
C ARG A 568 1.64 12.74 -19.35
N SER A 569 1.42 11.49 -18.98
CA SER A 569 0.33 10.66 -19.53
C SER A 569 -1.05 11.21 -19.14
N ALA A 570 -1.22 11.64 -17.88
CA ALA A 570 -2.45 12.25 -17.40
C ALA A 570 -2.73 13.59 -18.09
N ALA A 571 -1.71 14.44 -18.26
CA ALA A 571 -1.82 15.70 -18.98
C ALA A 571 -2.20 15.49 -20.46
N ALA A 572 -1.57 14.53 -21.14
CA ALA A 572 -1.90 14.18 -22.51
C ALA A 572 -3.35 13.66 -22.66
N PHE A 573 -3.82 12.86 -21.70
CA PHE A 573 -5.20 12.40 -21.67
C PHE A 573 -6.18 13.56 -21.43
N SER A 574 -5.90 14.43 -20.46
CA SER A 574 -6.70 15.62 -20.16
C SER A 574 -6.80 16.55 -21.37
N ALA A 575 -5.67 16.84 -22.03
CA ALA A 575 -5.64 17.65 -23.25
C ALA A 575 -6.48 17.03 -24.38
N ARG A 576 -6.47 15.70 -24.52
CA ARG A 576 -7.30 14.99 -25.50
C ARG A 576 -8.79 15.08 -25.19
N MET A 577 -9.19 15.01 -23.91
CA MET A 577 -10.59 15.20 -23.50
C MET A 577 -11.04 16.65 -23.69
N ALA A 578 -10.25 17.63 -23.27
CA ALA A 578 -10.56 19.05 -23.48
C ALA A 578 -10.71 19.39 -24.98
N ALA A 579 -9.89 18.80 -25.85
CA ALA A 579 -10.04 18.95 -27.31
C ALA A 579 -11.33 18.29 -27.83
N MET A 580 -11.76 17.17 -27.24
CA MET A 580 -13.03 16.51 -27.57
C MET A 580 -14.23 17.35 -27.10
N ASP A 581 -14.18 17.88 -25.88
CA ASP A 581 -15.22 18.76 -25.33
C ASP A 581 -15.33 20.06 -26.12
N ALA A 582 -14.20 20.65 -26.51
CA ALA A 582 -14.19 21.82 -27.39
C ALA A 582 -14.88 21.53 -28.73
N ARG A 583 -14.59 20.37 -29.35
CA ARG A 583 -15.27 19.93 -30.58
C ARG A 583 -16.77 19.71 -30.37
N HIS A 584 -17.15 19.13 -29.23
CA HIS A 584 -18.55 18.91 -28.87
C HIS A 584 -19.29 20.24 -28.69
N ASN A 585 -18.70 21.20 -27.97
CA ASN A 585 -19.28 22.53 -27.76
C ASN A 585 -19.40 23.30 -29.09
N SER A 586 -18.41 23.22 -29.98
CA SER A 586 -18.50 23.80 -31.32
C SER A 586 -19.59 23.14 -32.18
N PHE A 587 -19.88 21.86 -31.96
CA PHE A 587 -21.01 21.19 -32.61
C PHE A 587 -22.35 21.70 -32.05
N MET A 588 -22.49 21.78 -30.74
CA MET A 588 -23.73 22.25 -30.09
C MET A 588 -24.04 23.71 -30.40
N ASN A 589 -23.02 24.58 -30.43
CA ASN A 589 -23.20 25.98 -30.84
C ASN A 589 -23.73 26.09 -32.27
N ARG A 590 -23.19 25.28 -33.20
CA ARG A 590 -23.68 25.22 -34.58
C ARG A 590 -25.14 24.76 -34.66
N MET A 591 -25.54 23.79 -33.84
CA MET A 591 -26.95 23.38 -33.77
C MET A 591 -27.84 24.52 -33.24
N ARG A 592 -27.44 25.19 -32.16
CA ARG A 592 -28.21 26.32 -31.62
C ARG A 592 -28.34 27.48 -32.61
N ASP A 593 -27.29 27.80 -33.34
CA ASP A 593 -27.32 28.85 -34.36
C ASP A 593 -28.25 28.46 -35.52
N MET A 594 -28.26 27.19 -35.91
CA MET A 594 -29.19 26.64 -36.88
C MET A 594 -30.65 26.72 -36.39
N ASP A 595 -30.92 26.34 -35.14
CA ASP A 595 -32.26 26.47 -34.54
C ASP A 595 -32.73 27.93 -34.49
N ALA A 596 -31.83 28.85 -34.10
CA ALA A 596 -32.13 30.28 -34.08
C ALA A 596 -32.41 30.81 -35.50
N SER A 597 -31.66 30.35 -36.50
CA SER A 597 -31.89 30.70 -37.90
C SER A 597 -33.26 30.19 -38.38
N HIS A 598 -33.64 28.98 -37.98
CA HIS A 598 -34.94 28.38 -38.31
C HIS A 598 -36.09 29.15 -37.65
N ALA A 599 -35.94 29.53 -36.38
CA ALA A 599 -36.94 30.34 -35.68
C ALA A 599 -37.14 31.72 -36.35
N ARG A 600 -36.05 32.37 -36.79
CA ARG A 600 -36.14 33.65 -37.55
C ARG A 600 -36.86 33.46 -38.88
N TYR A 601 -36.52 32.40 -39.61
CA TYR A 601 -37.19 32.07 -40.87
C TYR A 601 -38.70 31.87 -40.67
N MET A 602 -39.10 31.11 -39.65
CA MET A 602 -40.52 30.89 -39.33
C MET A 602 -41.25 32.17 -38.92
N ASN A 603 -40.61 33.06 -38.14
CA ASN A 603 -41.19 34.36 -37.79
C ASN A 603 -41.38 35.26 -39.01
N ASN A 604 -40.42 35.27 -39.93
CA ASN A 604 -40.53 36.03 -41.18
C ASN A 604 -41.67 35.50 -42.05
N MET A 605 -41.84 34.17 -42.15
CA MET A 605 -42.99 33.58 -42.86
C MET A 605 -44.31 34.01 -42.22
N ARG A 606 -44.44 33.91 -40.89
CA ARG A 606 -45.66 34.37 -40.18
C ARG A 606 -45.94 35.86 -40.39
N ALA A 607 -44.91 36.70 -40.47
CA ALA A 607 -45.06 38.13 -40.75
C ALA A 607 -45.49 38.38 -42.21
N SER A 608 -44.93 37.63 -43.16
CA SER A 608 -45.34 37.66 -44.56
C SER A 608 -46.79 37.22 -44.73
N ASP A 609 -47.23 36.16 -44.05
CA ASP A 609 -48.61 35.68 -44.09
C ASP A 609 -49.60 36.73 -43.57
N ARG A 610 -49.24 37.47 -42.51
CA ARG A 610 -50.04 38.60 -42.01
C ARG A 610 -50.11 39.73 -43.01
N ALA A 611 -48.96 40.17 -43.54
CA ALA A 611 -48.94 41.25 -44.53
C ALA A 611 -49.73 40.88 -45.79
N HIS A 612 -49.69 39.60 -46.19
CA HIS A 612 -50.51 39.09 -47.27
C HIS A 612 -52.00 39.15 -46.91
N SER A 613 -52.38 38.72 -45.71
CA SER A 613 -53.78 38.80 -45.23
C SER A 613 -54.28 40.25 -45.20
N ASP A 614 -53.49 41.19 -44.68
CA ASP A 614 -53.83 42.61 -44.64
C ASP A 614 -53.99 43.20 -46.05
N PHE A 615 -53.14 42.78 -47.00
CA PHE A 615 -53.24 43.18 -48.40
C PHE A 615 -54.51 42.63 -49.08
N ILE A 616 -54.89 41.38 -48.77
CA ILE A 616 -56.16 40.80 -49.27
C ILE A 616 -57.36 41.57 -48.72
N ASN A 617 -57.38 41.89 -47.42
CA ASN A 617 -58.45 42.69 -46.82
C ASN A 617 -58.54 44.07 -47.47
N TYR A 618 -57.40 44.71 -47.73
CA TYR A 618 -57.34 45.99 -48.45
C TYR A 618 -57.91 45.88 -49.87
N ILE A 619 -57.63 44.80 -50.63
CA ILE A 619 -58.22 44.59 -51.96
C ILE A 619 -59.75 44.45 -51.87
N HIS A 620 -60.26 43.85 -50.81
CA HIS A 620 -61.69 43.65 -50.60
C HIS A 620 -62.39 44.89 -50.01
N ASP A 621 -61.68 46.01 -49.80
CA ASP A 621 -62.19 47.18 -49.07
C ASP A 621 -62.76 46.80 -47.69
N GLU A 622 -62.08 45.88 -46.98
CA GLU A 622 -62.45 45.41 -45.64
C GLU A 622 -61.37 45.79 -44.61
N ASP A 623 -61.78 46.12 -43.38
CA ASP A 623 -60.93 46.23 -42.20
C ASP A 623 -61.35 45.19 -41.14
N THR A 624 -60.39 44.70 -40.36
CA THR A 624 -60.66 43.75 -39.27
C THR A 624 -60.72 44.48 -37.93
N LEU A 625 -61.92 44.68 -37.39
CA LEU A 625 -62.13 45.29 -36.09
C LEU A 625 -62.54 44.26 -35.04
N MET A 626 -62.39 44.60 -33.76
CA MET A 626 -62.65 43.72 -32.63
C MET A 626 -63.68 44.35 -31.69
N ASN A 627 -64.62 43.55 -31.21
CA ASN A 627 -65.45 43.98 -30.08
C ASN A 627 -64.57 44.00 -28.81
N PRO A 628 -64.37 45.16 -28.16
CA PRO A 628 -63.47 45.28 -27.02
C PRO A 628 -63.94 44.51 -25.78
N THR A 629 -65.24 44.17 -25.70
CA THR A 629 -65.83 43.43 -24.58
C THR A 629 -65.73 41.92 -24.76
N THR A 630 -65.90 41.40 -25.98
CA THR A 630 -65.91 39.93 -26.24
C THR A 630 -64.60 39.40 -26.83
N GLY A 631 -63.80 40.25 -27.48
CA GLY A 631 -62.60 39.86 -28.21
C GLY A 631 -62.88 39.23 -29.59
N GLU A 632 -64.15 39.16 -30.00
CA GLU A 632 -64.55 38.65 -31.31
C GLU A 632 -64.18 39.65 -32.42
N LYS A 633 -63.74 39.13 -33.57
CA LYS A 633 -63.27 39.92 -34.71
C LYS A 633 -64.30 39.92 -35.83
N PHE A 634 -64.53 41.09 -36.42
CA PHE A 634 -65.47 41.33 -37.49
C PHE A 634 -64.73 41.94 -38.68
N GLN A 635 -65.01 41.45 -39.89
CA GLN A 635 -64.64 42.17 -41.11
C GLN A 635 -65.70 43.24 -41.37
N VAL A 636 -65.26 44.47 -41.57
CA VAL A 636 -66.14 45.63 -41.78
C VAL A 636 -65.70 46.38 -43.01
N GLU A 637 -66.60 47.11 -43.66
CA GLU A 637 -66.27 47.95 -44.81
C GLU A 637 -65.23 49.02 -44.44
N TYR A 638 -64.21 49.19 -45.27
CA TYR A 638 -63.15 50.16 -45.08
C TYR A 638 -63.62 51.58 -45.43
N GLY A 639 -63.35 52.57 -44.55
CA GLY A 639 -63.59 53.99 -44.82
C GLY A 639 -64.43 54.73 -43.77
N PRO A 640 -65.58 54.18 -43.31
CA PRO A 640 -66.36 54.80 -42.24
C PRO A 640 -65.56 54.93 -40.94
N LYS A 641 -65.69 56.06 -40.23
CA LYS A 641 -64.86 56.32 -39.02
C LYS A 641 -65.22 55.49 -37.81
N TYR A 642 -66.47 55.04 -37.70
CA TYR A 642 -67.00 54.33 -36.55
C TYR A 642 -67.77 53.11 -37.01
N HIS A 643 -67.49 51.98 -36.38
CA HIS A 643 -68.21 50.73 -36.60
C HIS A 643 -68.84 50.29 -35.29
N TRP A 644 -70.12 49.99 -35.34
CA TRP A 644 -70.88 49.58 -34.17
C TRP A 644 -71.41 48.19 -34.42
N VAL A 645 -71.33 47.31 -33.43
CA VAL A 645 -72.02 46.01 -33.45
C VAL A 645 -73.17 46.03 -32.45
N ASN A 646 -74.32 45.47 -32.81
CA ASN A 646 -75.44 45.37 -31.89
C ASN A 646 -75.12 44.37 -30.75
N SER A 647 -75.94 44.38 -29.70
CA SER A 647 -75.76 43.51 -28.54
C SER A 647 -75.82 42.01 -28.83
N THR A 648 -76.33 41.58 -29.98
CA THR A 648 -76.36 40.16 -30.37
C THR A 648 -75.17 39.74 -31.23
N GLY A 649 -74.39 40.68 -31.78
CA GLY A 649 -73.27 40.38 -32.68
C GLY A 649 -73.67 40.25 -34.16
N ASP A 650 -74.97 40.24 -34.48
CA ASP A 650 -75.47 39.84 -35.80
C ASP A 650 -75.50 40.99 -36.83
N THR A 651 -75.31 42.22 -36.39
CA THR A 651 -75.39 43.38 -37.27
C THR A 651 -74.29 44.38 -36.95
N VAL A 652 -73.46 44.69 -37.95
CA VAL A 652 -72.49 45.76 -37.91
C VAL A 652 -73.01 46.94 -38.69
N LEU A 653 -72.97 48.13 -38.08
CA LEU A 653 -73.29 49.40 -38.72
C LEU A 653 -72.00 50.21 -38.85
N SER A 654 -71.68 50.62 -40.08
CA SER A 654 -70.56 51.50 -40.39
C SER A 654 -71.08 52.93 -40.62
N THR A 655 -70.45 53.93 -39.98
CA THR A 655 -70.88 55.33 -40.05
C THR A 655 -69.71 56.30 -39.78
N ASP A 656 -69.81 57.53 -40.28
CA ASP A 656 -68.86 58.62 -39.95
C ASP A 656 -69.26 59.40 -38.68
N SER A 657 -70.40 59.07 -38.08
CA SER A 657 -70.89 59.70 -36.87
C SER A 657 -70.35 58.99 -35.62
N ALA A 658 -69.77 59.78 -34.71
CA ALA A 658 -69.39 59.31 -33.37
C ALA A 658 -70.61 59.00 -32.49
N TRP A 659 -71.81 59.42 -32.89
CA TRP A 659 -73.04 59.11 -32.18
C TRP A 659 -73.51 57.71 -32.55
N GLY A 660 -73.35 56.79 -31.60
CA GLY A 660 -73.79 55.40 -31.76
C GLY A 660 -75.32 55.28 -31.95
N PRO A 661 -75.80 54.17 -32.53
CA PRO A 661 -77.20 54.02 -32.94
C PRO A 661 -78.20 53.90 -31.78
N GLY A 662 -77.71 53.73 -30.55
CA GLY A 662 -78.53 53.61 -29.34
C GLY A 662 -77.86 52.77 -28.25
N VAL A 663 -78.60 52.52 -27.16
CA VAL A 663 -78.10 51.97 -25.89
C VAL A 663 -77.60 50.51 -25.97
N ASN A 664 -77.81 49.80 -27.07
CA ASN A 664 -77.43 48.38 -27.24
C ASN A 664 -76.40 48.15 -28.36
N TRP A 665 -75.51 49.11 -28.59
CA TRP A 665 -74.46 49.02 -29.59
C TRP A 665 -73.08 49.24 -28.97
N THR A 666 -72.13 48.41 -29.36
CA THR A 666 -70.74 48.48 -28.91
C THR A 666 -69.88 48.91 -30.08
N GLU A 667 -69.03 49.91 -29.87
CA GLU A 667 -68.06 50.33 -30.89
C GLU A 667 -67.00 49.23 -31.06
N LEU A 668 -66.75 48.84 -32.30
CA LEU A 668 -65.65 47.96 -32.68
C LEU A 668 -64.37 48.78 -32.76
N VAL A 669 -63.29 48.24 -32.21
CA VAL A 669 -61.99 48.92 -32.14
C VAL A 669 -60.94 48.13 -32.90
N THR A 670 -59.89 48.80 -33.36
CA THR A 670 -58.75 48.11 -33.96
C THR A 670 -58.15 47.14 -32.93
N PRO A 671 -57.92 45.86 -33.31
CA PRO A 671 -57.30 44.90 -32.41
C PRO A 671 -55.94 45.44 -31.92
N PRO A 672 -55.59 45.24 -30.64
CA PRO A 672 -54.29 45.65 -30.15
C PRO A 672 -53.18 44.99 -30.98
N LYS A 673 -52.21 45.82 -31.41
CA LYS A 673 -51.00 45.30 -32.06
C LYS A 673 -50.21 44.50 -31.02
N PRO A 674 -49.81 43.24 -31.33
CA PRO A 674 -49.08 42.39 -30.40
C PRO A 674 -47.70 42.93 -30.04
#